data_AF-A0A9D7VBJ2-F1
#
_entry.id   AF-A0A9D7VBJ2-F1
#
_cell.length_a   1.000
_cell.length_b   1.000
_cell.length_c   1.000
_cell.angle_alpha   90.00
_cell.angle_beta   90.00
_cell.angle_gamma   90.00
#
_symmetry.space_group_name_H-M   'P 1'
#
loop_
_entity.id
_entity.type
_entity.pdbx_description
1 polymer ?
#
loop_
_entity_poly.entity_id
_entity_poly.type
_entity_poly.pdbx_seq_one_letter_code
_entity_poly.pdbx_strand_id
1 'polypeptide(L)'
;MFETNFSDFDNSALFTGFPSSQSLGSNLSPNLLLTEPQLVNPQSIAFVDLSIPKVEQILQGLTADLIIPLQSEQDSITQITETLSNYDNLLGVHIISHGSYGQLELGDSIVNLQTLSSRSQDLRTWADALAPDADILLYGCNVAAGAVGSTFVSELGQLTGADVAASTDLTGNVSQGGNWVLEYATGTIESPLAIQPSLLNTYNGVLASFDFTNFASTSGLKFNGSSAKFGTALRLTPASASKTGSVFYTTPIALDTDTSFQTQFQFQLRGGTLGSDGFTFVLQNSPAKANAIGSRGGNLGYGGTVNPITQSLAIKFDTFKNATDPNNNNIAVLRDGNVTAALATTSNVTDSNSGTPIDLNSGTPINAWIQYNGNTDKLDVFLSQSSTKLPTAKAALSYEIDLTSVLGSQAFVGFTAGTGSRFNAQDINSWTFNSDNNSSSGLVGYWKFEEATGNTVLDSSGNNNSGSLINSSRTVGLYGQALQVTGSNSSHASIPASASINSMTNQITVSAWVRPNVQPVGFRAVVNRQIGDSLHPDQFFLGFGPRNQVMKYKWEIGTSDGEGNVYEGSPTTDRWVHMVGTYDGSMLRLYVDGVQIGSSPLTGNILVDNNPVTIGAAENYGEGTPLGDRFNGLIDEVRIYNRALSATEVKNLQ
;
A
#
# COMPACT_ATOMS: atom_id res chain seq x y z
N MET A 1 -37.38 50.75 -8.47
CA MET A 1 -37.67 51.74 -9.53
C MET A 1 -36.58 51.63 -10.57
N PHE A 2 -36.98 51.36 -11.81
CA PHE A 2 -36.21 51.40 -13.06
C PHE A 2 -34.93 50.56 -13.21
N GLU A 3 -35.11 49.51 -14.01
CA GLU A 3 -34.11 48.89 -14.89
C GLU A 3 -33.63 49.88 -15.97
N THR A 4 -32.46 49.59 -16.56
CA THR A 4 -32.23 49.77 -18.01
C THR A 4 -31.23 48.72 -18.51
N ASN A 5 -31.61 47.97 -19.54
CA ASN A 5 -30.76 46.99 -20.23
C ASN A 5 -29.67 47.65 -21.08
N PHE A 6 -28.61 46.89 -21.40
CA PHE A 6 -27.97 46.95 -22.72
C PHE A 6 -27.61 45.55 -23.22
N SER A 7 -27.69 45.38 -24.53
CA SER A 7 -27.72 44.13 -25.29
C SER A 7 -26.37 43.78 -25.95
N ASP A 8 -26.26 42.51 -26.35
CA ASP A 8 -25.55 41.95 -27.51
C ASP A 8 -24.26 42.61 -28.02
N PHE A 9 -23.21 41.80 -28.23
CA PHE A 9 -22.60 41.70 -29.56
C PHE A 9 -21.86 40.36 -29.74
N ASP A 10 -22.15 39.69 -30.85
CA ASP A 10 -21.50 38.45 -31.30
C ASP A 10 -20.22 38.73 -32.09
N ASN A 11 -19.38 37.71 -32.21
CA ASN A 11 -17.99 37.76 -32.61
C ASN A 11 -17.83 37.80 -34.14
N SER A 12 -17.04 38.73 -34.69
CA SER A 12 -16.64 38.65 -36.09
C SER A 12 -15.30 39.32 -36.41
N ALA A 13 -14.65 38.73 -37.43
CA ALA A 13 -13.75 39.36 -38.40
C ALA A 13 -12.21 39.27 -38.20
N LEU A 14 -11.64 38.40 -39.06
CA LEU A 14 -10.50 38.67 -39.98
C LEU A 14 -9.05 38.57 -39.48
N PHE A 15 -8.42 37.45 -39.88
CA PHE A 15 -7.02 37.41 -40.31
C PHE A 15 -6.90 37.82 -41.79
N THR A 16 -5.88 38.61 -42.16
CA THR A 16 -5.48 38.87 -43.56
C THR A 16 -3.96 39.08 -43.69
N GLY A 17 -3.26 38.40 -44.62
CA GLY A 17 -1.80 38.57 -44.80
C GLY A 17 -1.09 37.64 -45.82
N PHE A 18 -1.36 37.86 -47.11
CA PHE A 18 -0.72 37.37 -48.37
C PHE A 18 0.85 37.27 -48.44
N PRO A 19 1.50 36.85 -49.59
CA PRO A 19 1.36 35.63 -50.43
C PRO A 19 2.69 35.12 -51.13
N SER A 20 2.62 34.03 -51.93
CA SER A 20 3.26 33.81 -53.29
C SER A 20 3.59 32.31 -53.55
N SER A 21 2.86 31.53 -54.37
CA SER A 21 2.91 31.40 -55.86
C SER A 21 4.25 30.83 -56.40
N GLN A 22 4.37 29.82 -57.29
CA GLN A 22 3.46 29.16 -58.27
C GLN A 22 3.80 27.62 -58.32
N SER A 23 3.42 26.71 -59.25
CA SER A 23 2.70 26.77 -60.54
C SER A 23 2.11 25.40 -60.98
N LEU A 24 0.92 25.42 -61.61
CA LEU A 24 0.43 24.59 -62.75
C LEU A 24 0.60 23.05 -62.79
N GLY A 25 -0.52 22.34 -62.98
CA GLY A 25 -0.53 20.91 -63.35
C GLY A 25 -1.92 20.24 -63.43
N SER A 26 -2.84 20.75 -64.26
CA SER A 26 -4.19 20.18 -64.40
C SER A 26 -4.26 18.97 -65.32
N ASN A 27 -4.74 17.81 -64.85
CA ASN A 27 -5.40 16.77 -65.65
C ASN A 27 -6.01 15.65 -64.78
N LEU A 28 -7.34 15.63 -64.63
CA LEU A 28 -8.25 14.49 -64.89
C LEU A 28 -9.65 14.73 -64.30
N SER A 29 -10.65 14.09 -64.92
CA SER A 29 -12.09 14.36 -64.76
C SER A 29 -12.70 13.82 -63.46
N PRO A 30 -13.88 14.33 -63.01
CA PRO A 30 -14.47 13.94 -61.74
C PRO A 30 -15.22 12.60 -61.83
N ASN A 31 -14.81 11.62 -61.02
CA ASN A 31 -15.68 10.63 -60.38
C ASN A 31 -14.86 9.67 -59.50
N LEU A 32 -14.75 9.98 -58.21
CA LEU A 32 -14.81 8.96 -57.17
C LEU A 32 -15.64 9.53 -56.02
N LEU A 33 -16.44 8.65 -55.41
CA LEU A 33 -17.38 8.99 -54.33
C LEU A 33 -16.66 9.56 -53.11
N LEU A 34 -17.42 10.32 -52.32
CA LEU A 34 -17.08 10.69 -50.94
C LEU A 34 -16.61 9.45 -50.16
N THR A 35 -15.44 9.54 -49.55
CA THR A 35 -15.10 8.82 -48.33
C THR A 35 -14.76 9.85 -47.27
N GLU A 36 -15.40 9.75 -46.11
CA GLU A 36 -15.04 10.54 -44.93
C GLU A 36 -13.57 10.30 -44.56
N PRO A 37 -12.90 11.26 -43.88
CA PRO A 37 -11.55 11.02 -43.39
C PRO A 37 -11.58 9.86 -42.40
N GLN A 38 -10.98 8.73 -42.77
CA GLN A 38 -10.80 7.62 -41.83
C GLN A 38 -9.90 8.10 -40.69
N LEU A 39 -10.50 8.23 -39.51
CA LEU A 39 -9.76 8.29 -38.25
C LEU A 39 -8.95 6.99 -38.17
N VAL A 40 -7.63 7.11 -38.27
CA VAL A 40 -6.73 5.97 -38.11
C VAL A 40 -6.76 5.61 -36.64
N ASN A 41 -7.26 4.41 -36.33
CA ASN A 41 -7.22 3.85 -34.99
C ASN A 41 -5.74 3.73 -34.54
N PRO A 42 -5.32 4.30 -33.39
CA PRO A 42 -3.95 4.14 -32.90
C PRO A 42 -3.56 2.66 -32.77
N GLN A 43 -2.28 2.34 -32.88
CA GLN A 43 -1.77 1.00 -32.54
C GLN A 43 -1.32 0.93 -31.08
N SER A 44 -1.02 2.07 -30.46
CA SER A 44 -0.52 2.16 -29.09
C SER A 44 -1.04 3.39 -28.35
N ILE A 45 -1.34 3.22 -27.05
CA ILE A 45 -1.82 4.30 -26.17
C ILE A 45 -0.92 4.38 -24.93
N ALA A 46 -0.49 5.60 -24.56
CA ALA A 46 0.24 5.87 -23.32
C ALA A 46 -0.59 6.69 -22.33
N PHE A 47 -0.96 6.08 -21.21
CA PHE A 47 -1.53 6.75 -20.06
C PHE A 47 -0.42 7.28 -19.16
N VAL A 48 -0.51 8.54 -18.75
CA VAL A 48 0.57 9.23 -18.03
C VAL A 48 0.01 9.90 -16.78
N ASP A 49 0.49 9.51 -15.60
CA ASP A 49 0.27 10.30 -14.40
C ASP A 49 1.08 11.61 -14.46
N LEU A 50 0.41 12.74 -14.28
CA LEU A 50 1.01 14.06 -14.26
C LEU A 50 1.81 14.37 -12.97
N SER A 51 1.71 13.53 -11.95
CA SER A 51 2.49 13.67 -10.70
C SER A 51 3.99 13.33 -10.86
N ILE A 52 4.34 12.55 -11.89
CA ILE A 52 5.70 11.99 -12.06
C ILE A 52 6.77 13.09 -12.28
N PRO A 53 8.03 12.88 -11.82
CA PRO A 53 9.06 13.89 -11.94
C PRO A 53 9.35 14.22 -13.40
N LYS A 54 9.37 15.51 -13.77
CA LYS A 54 9.71 15.94 -15.15
C LYS A 54 8.79 15.33 -16.22
N VAL A 55 7.50 15.21 -15.92
CA VAL A 55 6.50 14.69 -16.86
C VAL A 55 6.53 15.37 -18.23
N GLU A 56 6.94 16.63 -18.34
CA GLU A 56 7.09 17.31 -19.63
C GLU A 56 8.20 16.70 -20.52
N GLN A 57 9.23 16.10 -19.91
CA GLN A 57 10.26 15.35 -20.63
C GLN A 57 9.72 14.00 -21.11
N ILE A 58 8.92 13.31 -20.27
CA ILE A 58 8.23 12.08 -20.64
C ILE A 58 7.31 12.34 -21.83
N LEU A 59 6.38 13.29 -21.70
CA LEU A 59 5.40 13.64 -22.74
C LEU A 59 6.05 14.03 -24.08
N GLN A 60 7.23 14.65 -24.07
CA GLN A 60 7.98 15.00 -25.29
C GLN A 60 8.74 13.82 -25.93
N GLY A 61 9.03 12.77 -25.15
CA GLY A 61 9.78 11.60 -25.60
C GLY A 61 8.97 10.31 -25.62
N LEU A 62 7.64 10.37 -25.51
CA LEU A 62 6.77 9.23 -25.76
C LEU A 62 6.73 8.88 -27.26
N THR A 63 6.56 7.60 -27.58
CA THR A 63 6.41 7.08 -28.95
C THR A 63 5.05 6.46 -29.25
N ALA A 64 4.16 6.38 -28.25
CA ALA A 64 2.80 5.88 -28.46
C ALA A 64 2.02 6.81 -29.41
N ASP A 65 1.11 6.23 -30.22
CA ASP A 65 0.34 6.98 -31.21
C ASP A 65 -0.63 7.99 -30.57
N LEU A 66 -1.11 7.66 -29.36
CA LEU A 66 -1.98 8.50 -28.55
C LEU A 66 -1.47 8.59 -27.11
N ILE A 67 -1.50 9.80 -26.54
CA ILE A 67 -1.03 10.08 -25.17
C ILE A 67 -2.20 10.66 -24.37
N ILE A 68 -2.47 10.08 -23.20
CA ILE A 68 -3.63 10.38 -22.34
C ILE A 68 -3.13 10.76 -20.94
N PRO A 69 -3.10 12.07 -20.59
CA PRO A 69 -2.76 12.51 -19.25
C PRO A 69 -3.89 12.23 -18.26
N LEU A 70 -3.60 11.43 -17.23
CA LEU A 70 -4.55 11.11 -16.17
C LEU A 70 -4.77 12.32 -15.25
N GLN A 71 -6.02 12.55 -14.86
CA GLN A 71 -6.43 13.59 -13.94
C GLN A 71 -6.43 13.04 -12.51
N SER A 72 -5.77 13.73 -11.57
CA SER A 72 -5.56 13.24 -10.20
C SER A 72 -6.85 13.05 -9.40
N GLU A 73 -7.80 13.99 -9.52
CA GLU A 73 -9.07 14.01 -8.79
C GLU A 73 -10.11 12.98 -9.28
N GLN A 74 -9.75 12.13 -10.25
CA GLN A 74 -10.64 11.12 -10.84
C GLN A 74 -10.04 9.72 -10.70
N ASP A 75 -10.90 8.72 -10.59
CA ASP A 75 -10.49 7.32 -10.50
C ASP A 75 -9.74 6.89 -11.78
N SER A 76 -8.50 6.42 -11.64
CA SER A 76 -7.61 6.18 -12.78
C SER A 76 -8.02 4.98 -13.62
N ILE A 77 -8.52 3.91 -12.99
CA ILE A 77 -9.03 2.73 -13.72
C ILE A 77 -10.26 3.11 -14.55
N THR A 78 -11.16 3.95 -14.02
CA THR A 78 -12.31 4.47 -14.77
C THR A 78 -11.85 5.28 -15.98
N GLN A 79 -10.91 6.22 -15.80
CA GLN A 79 -10.35 7.00 -16.92
C GLN A 79 -9.72 6.11 -18.01
N ILE A 80 -8.97 5.08 -17.63
CA ILE A 80 -8.35 4.14 -18.57
C ILE A 80 -9.43 3.31 -19.28
N THR A 81 -10.37 2.71 -18.54
CA THR A 81 -11.47 1.90 -19.09
C THR A 81 -12.35 2.69 -20.05
N GLU A 82 -12.80 3.88 -19.65
CA GLU A 82 -13.60 4.76 -20.51
C GLU A 82 -12.84 5.14 -21.77
N THR A 83 -11.53 5.42 -21.66
CA THR A 83 -10.69 5.71 -22.83
C THR A 83 -10.59 4.50 -23.77
N LEU A 84 -10.17 3.34 -23.25
CA LEU A 84 -9.95 2.12 -24.02
C LEU A 84 -11.22 1.64 -24.74
N SER A 85 -12.40 1.83 -24.14
CA SER A 85 -13.69 1.47 -24.75
C SER A 85 -14.03 2.15 -26.09
N ASN A 86 -13.24 3.14 -26.52
CA ASN A 86 -13.40 3.81 -27.82
C ASN A 86 -12.52 3.22 -28.94
N TYR A 87 -11.71 2.20 -28.64
CA TYR A 87 -10.71 1.64 -29.54
C TYR A 87 -10.83 0.11 -29.64
N ASP A 88 -10.32 -0.45 -30.73
CA ASP A 88 -10.15 -1.89 -30.93
C ASP A 88 -8.73 -2.21 -31.41
N ASN A 89 -8.30 -3.48 -31.32
CA ASN A 89 -7.05 -3.97 -31.93
C ASN A 89 -5.79 -3.13 -31.60
N LEU A 90 -5.69 -2.59 -30.39
CA LEU A 90 -4.47 -1.96 -29.89
C LEU A 90 -3.38 -3.02 -29.69
N LEU A 91 -2.16 -2.76 -30.17
CA LEU A 91 -0.99 -3.63 -29.99
C LEU A 91 -0.29 -3.36 -28.65
N GLY A 92 -0.41 -2.16 -28.09
CA GLY A 92 0.28 -1.82 -26.82
C GLY A 92 -0.43 -0.77 -25.98
N VAL A 93 -0.54 -1.04 -24.68
CA VAL A 93 -0.97 -0.07 -23.66
C VAL A 93 0.19 0.20 -22.70
N HIS A 94 0.54 1.47 -22.56
CA HIS A 94 1.66 1.92 -21.74
C HIS A 94 1.12 2.73 -20.57
N ILE A 95 1.51 2.39 -19.33
CA ILE A 95 1.06 3.08 -18.12
C ILE A 95 2.29 3.64 -17.42
N ILE A 96 2.48 4.96 -17.46
CA ILE A 96 3.64 5.65 -16.90
C ILE A 96 3.23 6.39 -15.63
N SER A 97 3.80 6.00 -14.49
CA SER A 97 3.32 6.42 -13.18
C SER A 97 4.40 6.32 -12.10
N HIS A 98 4.08 6.67 -10.85
CA HIS A 98 4.87 6.20 -9.71
C HIS A 98 4.55 4.71 -9.43
N GLY A 99 5.48 3.99 -8.80
CA GLY A 99 5.30 2.59 -8.44
C GLY A 99 6.06 2.16 -7.18
N SER A 100 5.61 1.04 -6.62
CA SER A 100 6.26 0.29 -5.53
C SER A 100 5.91 -1.20 -5.64
N TYR A 101 6.39 -2.03 -4.70
CA TYR A 101 6.20 -3.50 -4.70
C TYR A 101 4.73 -3.94 -4.90
N GLY A 102 4.37 -4.36 -6.11
CA GLY A 102 3.00 -4.79 -6.46
C GLY A 102 1.96 -3.66 -6.53
N GLN A 103 2.39 -2.43 -6.82
CA GLN A 103 1.54 -1.25 -6.82
C GLN A 103 2.00 -0.20 -7.85
N LEU A 104 1.01 0.45 -8.49
CA LEU A 104 1.14 1.72 -9.21
C LEU A 104 0.38 2.82 -8.44
N GLU A 105 0.89 4.04 -8.49
CA GLU A 105 0.22 5.26 -8.05
C GLU A 105 -0.11 6.08 -9.30
N LEU A 106 -1.40 6.26 -9.58
CA LEU A 106 -1.95 6.88 -10.80
C LEU A 106 -2.86 8.06 -10.41
N GLY A 107 -2.29 9.26 -10.32
CA GLY A 107 -3.01 10.41 -9.76
C GLY A 107 -3.25 10.20 -8.27
N ASP A 108 -4.48 10.43 -7.79
CA ASP A 108 -4.84 10.12 -6.39
C ASP A 108 -5.25 8.63 -6.20
N SER A 109 -5.17 7.81 -7.25
CA SER A 109 -5.60 6.40 -7.24
C SER A 109 -4.42 5.44 -7.04
N ILE A 110 -4.59 4.47 -6.13
CA ILE A 110 -3.66 3.35 -5.95
C ILE A 110 -4.17 2.14 -6.73
N VAL A 111 -3.33 1.56 -7.58
CA VAL A 111 -3.61 0.32 -8.31
C VAL A 111 -2.66 -0.77 -7.83
N ASN A 112 -3.16 -1.67 -7.00
CA ASN A 112 -2.45 -2.84 -6.49
C ASN A 112 -3.34 -4.09 -6.65
N LEU A 113 -2.93 -5.24 -6.09
CA LEU A 113 -3.70 -6.50 -6.15
C LEU A 113 -5.18 -6.35 -5.71
N GLN A 114 -5.47 -5.53 -4.70
CA GLN A 114 -6.86 -5.28 -4.30
C GLN A 114 -7.62 -4.47 -5.34
N THR A 115 -6.98 -3.49 -5.98
CA THR A 115 -7.59 -2.73 -7.07
C THR A 115 -7.82 -3.62 -8.30
N LEU A 116 -6.90 -4.54 -8.61
CA LEU A 116 -7.09 -5.53 -9.69
C LEU A 116 -8.30 -6.44 -9.43
N SER A 117 -8.38 -6.96 -8.22
CA SER A 117 -9.48 -7.79 -7.71
C SER A 117 -10.83 -7.04 -7.78
N SER A 118 -10.94 -5.89 -7.12
CA SER A 118 -12.18 -5.10 -7.03
C SER A 118 -12.62 -4.42 -8.33
N ARG A 119 -11.70 -4.18 -9.27
CA ARG A 119 -11.96 -3.59 -10.61
C ARG A 119 -11.81 -4.60 -11.74
N SER A 120 -11.79 -5.89 -11.41
CA SER A 120 -11.58 -6.99 -12.38
C SER A 120 -12.55 -6.98 -13.55
N GLN A 121 -13.80 -6.53 -13.37
CA GLN A 121 -14.75 -6.41 -14.47
C GLN A 121 -14.37 -5.30 -15.47
N ASP A 122 -13.89 -4.16 -14.98
CA ASP A 122 -13.44 -3.05 -15.83
C ASP A 122 -12.14 -3.45 -16.56
N LEU A 123 -11.20 -4.05 -15.84
CA LEU A 123 -9.94 -4.56 -16.40
C LEU A 123 -10.15 -5.64 -17.46
N ARG A 124 -11.16 -6.51 -17.31
CA ARG A 124 -11.54 -7.47 -18.34
C ARG A 124 -12.08 -6.81 -19.61
N THR A 125 -12.76 -5.67 -19.51
CA THR A 125 -13.20 -4.92 -20.72
C THR A 125 -12.05 -4.23 -21.45
N TRP A 126 -10.85 -4.12 -20.85
CA TRP A 126 -9.68 -3.67 -21.59
C TRP A 126 -9.34 -4.65 -22.71
N ALA A 127 -9.58 -5.96 -22.52
CA ALA A 127 -9.37 -7.00 -23.53
C ALA A 127 -10.14 -6.73 -24.83
N ASP A 128 -11.32 -6.10 -24.76
CA ASP A 128 -12.13 -5.77 -25.94
C ASP A 128 -11.44 -4.71 -26.85
N ALA A 129 -10.52 -3.92 -26.28
CA ALA A 129 -9.74 -2.92 -27.00
C ALA A 129 -8.38 -3.46 -27.53
N LEU A 130 -7.94 -4.63 -27.06
CA LEU A 130 -6.61 -5.17 -27.31
C LEU A 130 -6.58 -6.17 -28.49
N ALA A 131 -5.44 -6.22 -29.18
CA ALA A 131 -5.14 -7.28 -30.14
C ALA A 131 -4.78 -8.60 -29.43
N PRO A 132 -4.82 -9.77 -30.11
CA PRO A 132 -4.52 -11.07 -29.50
C PRO A 132 -3.08 -11.25 -29.01
N ASP A 133 -2.16 -10.42 -29.51
CA ASP A 133 -0.73 -10.35 -29.22
C ASP A 133 -0.36 -8.95 -28.66
N ALA A 134 -1.29 -8.33 -27.93
CA ALA A 134 -1.08 -7.01 -27.33
C ALA A 134 -0.41 -7.08 -25.96
N ASP A 135 0.40 -6.06 -25.66
CA ASP A 135 1.09 -5.94 -24.39
C ASP A 135 0.58 -4.80 -23.50
N ILE A 136 0.76 -4.96 -22.18
CA ILE A 136 0.65 -3.86 -21.21
C ILE A 136 2.00 -3.62 -20.52
N LEU A 137 2.58 -2.45 -20.73
CA LEU A 137 3.89 -2.08 -20.16
C LEU A 137 3.70 -1.07 -19.02
N LEU A 138 4.07 -1.48 -17.81
CA LEU A 138 3.95 -0.70 -16.58
C LEU A 138 5.29 -0.06 -16.22
N TYR A 139 5.36 1.27 -16.37
CA TYR A 139 6.55 2.06 -16.06
C TYR A 139 6.38 2.68 -14.68
N GLY A 140 6.91 2.00 -13.66
CA GLY A 140 6.93 2.42 -12.26
C GLY A 140 7.99 1.61 -11.51
N CYS A 141 8.64 2.22 -10.51
CA CYS A 141 9.73 1.55 -9.79
C CYS A 141 9.21 0.35 -8.98
N ASN A 142 9.95 -0.76 -9.02
CA ASN A 142 9.76 -1.96 -8.20
C ASN A 142 8.37 -2.62 -8.35
N VAL A 143 7.59 -2.30 -9.37
CA VAL A 143 6.20 -2.78 -9.56
C VAL A 143 6.13 -4.32 -9.57
N ALA A 144 7.07 -4.98 -10.24
CA ALA A 144 7.19 -6.44 -10.27
C ALA A 144 8.09 -7.03 -9.17
N ALA A 145 8.66 -6.20 -8.29
CA ALA A 145 9.68 -6.64 -7.36
C ALA A 145 9.12 -7.55 -6.26
N GLY A 146 9.83 -8.65 -5.98
CA GLY A 146 9.41 -9.64 -4.99
C GLY A 146 8.15 -10.42 -5.39
N ALA A 147 7.71 -11.32 -4.50
CA ALA A 147 6.58 -12.20 -4.77
C ALA A 147 5.28 -11.40 -5.05
N VAL A 148 5.01 -10.37 -4.24
CA VAL A 148 3.80 -9.51 -4.37
C VAL A 148 3.79 -8.81 -5.73
N GLY A 149 4.93 -8.23 -6.15
CA GLY A 149 5.05 -7.60 -7.46
C GLY A 149 4.86 -8.56 -8.63
N SER A 150 5.52 -9.71 -8.61
CA SER A 150 5.33 -10.73 -9.66
C SER A 150 3.88 -11.24 -9.74
N THR A 151 3.17 -11.29 -8.61
CA THR A 151 1.76 -11.68 -8.56
C THR A 151 0.87 -10.59 -9.14
N PHE A 152 1.12 -9.31 -8.79
CA PHE A 152 0.40 -8.16 -9.32
C PHE A 152 0.45 -8.11 -10.86
N VAL A 153 1.64 -8.24 -11.44
CA VAL A 153 1.81 -8.26 -12.90
C VAL A 153 1.14 -9.50 -13.52
N SER A 154 1.26 -10.67 -12.89
CA SER A 154 0.58 -11.90 -13.32
C SER A 154 -0.95 -11.78 -13.34
N GLU A 155 -1.54 -11.17 -12.32
CA GLU A 155 -2.99 -11.03 -12.20
C GLU A 155 -3.53 -9.99 -13.19
N LEU A 156 -2.81 -8.88 -13.43
CA LEU A 156 -3.20 -7.91 -14.45
C LEU A 156 -3.23 -8.54 -15.85
N GLY A 157 -2.24 -9.37 -16.21
CA GLY A 157 -2.22 -10.09 -17.48
C GLY A 157 -3.37 -11.09 -17.60
N GLN A 158 -3.67 -11.83 -16.54
CA GLN A 158 -4.81 -12.76 -16.52
C GLN A 158 -6.18 -12.06 -16.61
N LEU A 159 -6.31 -10.84 -16.10
CA LEU A 159 -7.54 -10.06 -16.19
C LEU A 159 -7.73 -9.45 -17.57
N THR A 160 -6.67 -8.88 -18.15
CA THR A 160 -6.70 -8.15 -19.43
C THR A 160 -6.52 -9.05 -20.65
N GLY A 161 -6.03 -10.28 -20.47
CA GLY A 161 -5.71 -11.21 -21.55
C GLY A 161 -4.40 -10.90 -22.28
N ALA A 162 -3.69 -9.85 -21.87
CA ALA A 162 -2.44 -9.39 -22.46
C ALA A 162 -1.21 -9.95 -21.74
N ASP A 163 -0.08 -9.94 -22.45
CA ASP A 163 1.22 -10.11 -21.81
C ASP A 163 1.66 -8.77 -21.18
N VAL A 164 2.21 -8.83 -19.96
CA VAL A 164 2.40 -7.64 -19.10
C VAL A 164 3.82 -7.60 -18.59
N ALA A 165 4.50 -6.47 -18.80
CA ALA A 165 5.85 -6.23 -18.30
C ALA A 165 5.90 -5.10 -17.29
N ALA A 166 6.71 -5.26 -16.23
CA ALA A 166 7.00 -4.21 -15.27
C ALA A 166 8.42 -4.35 -14.67
N SER A 167 8.94 -3.28 -14.10
CA SER A 167 10.29 -3.28 -13.52
C SER A 167 10.35 -3.91 -12.13
N THR A 168 11.45 -4.61 -11.86
CA THR A 168 11.81 -5.17 -10.54
C THR A 168 12.78 -4.28 -9.77
N ASP A 169 13.27 -3.18 -10.38
CA ASP A 169 14.11 -2.18 -9.74
C ASP A 169 13.63 -0.74 -10.05
N LEU A 170 14.52 0.25 -10.08
CA LEU A 170 14.12 1.63 -10.28
C LEU A 170 13.90 1.92 -11.77
N THR A 171 12.67 2.20 -12.20
CA THR A 171 12.43 2.71 -13.56
C THR A 171 12.87 4.18 -13.70
N GLY A 172 13.76 4.49 -14.64
CA GLY A 172 14.21 5.84 -14.98
C GLY A 172 15.71 6.00 -15.28
N ASN A 173 16.34 6.99 -14.66
CA ASN A 173 17.68 7.46 -15.02
C ASN A 173 18.84 6.59 -14.48
N VAL A 174 19.75 6.17 -15.37
CA VAL A 174 20.92 5.33 -15.05
C VAL A 174 21.93 5.93 -14.08
N SER A 175 22.09 7.26 -14.04
CA SER A 175 22.94 7.93 -13.04
C SER A 175 22.26 8.04 -11.66
N GLN A 176 20.94 7.82 -11.60
CA GLN A 176 20.14 7.70 -10.39
C GLN A 176 19.92 6.23 -10.01
N GLY A 177 20.65 5.28 -10.61
CA GLY A 177 20.55 3.85 -10.31
C GLY A 177 19.34 3.14 -10.91
N GLY A 178 18.53 3.85 -11.72
CA GLY A 178 17.39 3.27 -12.42
C GLY A 178 17.65 2.97 -13.88
N ASN A 179 16.76 2.23 -14.50
CA ASN A 179 16.89 1.81 -15.88
C ASN A 179 15.50 1.75 -16.56
N TRP A 180 15.38 1.40 -17.85
CA TRP A 180 14.10 1.36 -18.55
C TRP A 180 13.70 -0.05 -19.03
N VAL A 181 14.46 -1.06 -18.61
CA VAL A 181 14.10 -2.46 -18.74
C VAL A 181 12.94 -2.74 -17.78
N LEU A 182 12.03 -3.60 -18.25
CA LEU A 182 10.96 -4.16 -17.45
C LEU A 182 11.36 -5.62 -17.24
N GLU A 183 12.09 -5.91 -16.16
CA GLU A 183 12.81 -7.18 -16.01
C GLU A 183 11.90 -8.39 -15.79
N TYR A 184 10.65 -8.15 -15.39
CA TYR A 184 9.63 -9.18 -15.24
C TYR A 184 8.54 -8.99 -16.28
N ALA A 185 8.21 -10.07 -16.97
CA ALA A 185 7.11 -10.13 -17.93
C ALA A 185 6.30 -11.40 -17.74
N THR A 186 4.99 -11.33 -17.98
CA THR A 186 4.19 -12.51 -18.34
C THR A 186 4.33 -12.72 -19.83
N GLY A 187 4.57 -13.97 -20.25
CA GLY A 187 4.68 -14.36 -21.66
C GLY A 187 5.79 -13.67 -22.46
N THR A 188 5.50 -13.28 -23.70
CA THR A 188 6.44 -12.60 -24.62
C THR A 188 6.04 -11.14 -24.73
N ILE A 189 7.00 -10.23 -24.98
CA ILE A 189 6.71 -8.81 -25.15
C ILE A 189 7.12 -8.39 -26.56
N GLU A 190 6.12 -8.19 -27.41
CA GLU A 190 6.25 -7.77 -28.80
C GLU A 190 6.39 -6.25 -28.92
N SER A 191 5.75 -5.51 -28.02
CA SER A 191 5.66 -4.06 -28.01
C SER A 191 6.99 -3.40 -27.64
N PRO A 192 7.44 -2.38 -28.39
CA PRO A 192 8.57 -1.57 -27.99
C PRO A 192 8.23 -0.75 -26.73
N LEU A 193 9.25 -0.36 -25.97
CA LEU A 193 9.05 0.64 -24.92
C LEU A 193 8.48 1.93 -25.54
N ALA A 194 7.46 2.53 -24.93
CA ALA A 194 6.91 3.82 -25.38
C ALA A 194 7.86 5.02 -25.19
N ILE A 195 9.14 4.79 -24.87
CA ILE A 195 10.12 5.82 -24.51
C ILE A 195 11.19 5.90 -25.59
N GLN A 196 11.33 7.07 -26.23
CA GLN A 196 12.33 7.28 -27.27
C GLN A 196 13.76 6.98 -26.76
N PRO A 197 14.65 6.37 -27.56
CA PRO A 197 16.03 6.10 -27.18
C PRO A 197 16.85 7.33 -26.74
N SER A 198 16.46 8.52 -27.22
CA SER A 198 16.97 9.82 -26.79
C SER A 198 16.61 10.14 -25.34
N LEU A 199 15.37 9.84 -24.93
CA LEU A 199 14.83 10.09 -23.60
C LEU A 199 15.43 9.15 -22.55
N LEU A 200 15.73 7.90 -22.91
CA LEU A 200 16.38 6.91 -22.02
C LEU A 200 17.64 7.45 -21.32
N ASN A 201 18.39 8.31 -22.01
CA ASN A 201 19.66 8.89 -21.55
C ASN A 201 19.55 10.34 -21.05
N THR A 202 18.39 10.99 -21.21
CA THR A 202 18.21 12.43 -20.92
C THR A 202 17.11 12.75 -19.91
N TYR A 203 16.17 11.82 -19.65
CA TYR A 203 15.22 11.91 -18.56
C TYR A 203 15.94 12.00 -17.22
N ASN A 204 15.57 12.95 -16.36
CA ASN A 204 16.29 13.25 -15.12
C ASN A 204 15.43 12.98 -13.86
N GLY A 205 14.99 11.73 -13.69
CA GLY A 205 14.25 11.24 -12.53
C GLY A 205 14.16 9.71 -12.46
N VAL A 206 13.45 9.22 -11.45
CA VAL A 206 12.99 7.83 -11.29
C VAL A 206 11.53 7.84 -10.79
N LEU A 207 10.83 6.71 -10.88
CA LEU A 207 9.38 6.57 -10.74
C LEU A 207 8.90 5.88 -9.44
N ALA A 208 9.43 6.26 -8.27
CA ALA A 208 9.18 5.59 -6.98
C ALA A 208 8.37 6.44 -5.97
N SER A 209 7.66 5.83 -5.03
CA SER A 209 7.34 6.48 -3.74
C SER A 209 8.66 6.88 -3.08
N PHE A 210 8.82 8.16 -2.73
CA PHE A 210 10.05 8.90 -3.08
C PHE A 210 11.39 8.15 -2.88
N ASP A 211 12.15 8.08 -3.97
CA ASP A 211 13.55 7.68 -3.97
C ASP A 211 14.42 8.85 -4.41
N PHE A 212 15.20 9.39 -3.47
CA PHE A 212 16.29 10.30 -3.74
C PHE A 212 17.62 9.54 -3.69
N THR A 213 17.95 8.75 -4.71
CA THR A 213 19.29 8.13 -4.83
C THR A 213 20.39 9.18 -4.82
N ASN A 214 20.08 10.40 -5.23
CA ASN A 214 20.72 11.64 -4.81
C ASN A 214 19.77 12.84 -4.95
N PHE A 215 20.23 14.03 -4.55
CA PHE A 215 19.45 15.27 -4.54
C PHE A 215 19.79 16.22 -5.71
N ALA A 216 20.12 15.68 -6.89
CA ALA A 216 20.13 16.43 -8.13
C ALA A 216 18.74 17.04 -8.42
N SER A 217 17.67 16.29 -8.14
CA SER A 217 16.32 16.83 -7.97
C SER A 217 16.03 17.07 -6.48
N THR A 218 15.16 18.02 -6.19
CA THR A 218 14.64 18.29 -4.82
C THR A 218 13.13 18.58 -4.85
N SER A 219 12.44 18.05 -5.88
CA SER A 219 10.99 18.08 -5.95
C SER A 219 10.37 17.34 -4.76
N GLY A 220 9.20 17.78 -4.30
CA GLY A 220 8.56 17.21 -3.11
C GLY A 220 9.27 17.50 -1.78
N LEU A 221 10.34 18.31 -1.75
CA LEU A 221 11.06 18.63 -0.51
C LEU A 221 10.83 20.08 -0.08
N LYS A 222 10.41 20.27 1.18
CA LYS A 222 10.32 21.56 1.84
C LYS A 222 11.57 21.81 2.67
N PHE A 223 12.37 22.79 2.26
CA PHE A 223 13.52 23.31 3.01
C PHE A 223 13.09 24.43 3.96
N ASN A 224 13.59 24.41 5.20
CA ASN A 224 13.37 25.45 6.21
C ASN A 224 14.69 25.86 6.88
N GLY A 225 14.79 27.13 7.28
CA GLY A 225 15.97 27.66 7.98
C GLY A 225 17.20 27.74 7.08
N SER A 226 18.31 27.15 7.51
CA SER A 226 19.59 27.13 6.78
C SER A 226 19.78 25.92 5.86
N SER A 227 18.77 25.05 5.71
CA SER A 227 18.89 23.89 4.84
C SER A 227 18.88 24.30 3.37
N ALA A 228 19.68 23.62 2.56
CA ALA A 228 19.80 23.91 1.13
C ALA A 228 20.30 22.68 0.36
N LYS A 229 20.06 22.63 -0.95
CA LYS A 229 20.76 21.71 -1.85
C LYS A 229 22.24 22.11 -1.94
N PHE A 230 23.15 21.15 -1.79
CA PHE A 230 24.59 21.35 -1.96
C PHE A 230 25.16 20.29 -2.90
N GLY A 231 25.43 20.68 -4.15
CA GLY A 231 25.77 19.71 -5.21
C GLY A 231 24.61 18.75 -5.46
N THR A 232 24.84 17.47 -5.18
CA THR A 232 23.84 16.39 -5.23
C THR A 232 23.40 15.90 -3.83
N ALA A 233 23.72 16.63 -2.76
CA ALA A 233 23.31 16.32 -1.40
C ALA A 233 22.29 17.34 -0.85
N LEU A 234 21.47 16.93 0.13
CA LEU A 234 20.81 17.87 1.04
C LEU A 234 21.83 18.29 2.10
N ARG A 235 22.01 19.59 2.30
CA ARG A 235 22.72 20.14 3.45
C ARG A 235 21.70 20.63 4.47
N LEU A 236 21.66 20.02 5.65
CA LEU A 236 20.72 20.41 6.70
C LEU A 236 21.18 21.70 7.41
N THR A 237 22.47 21.80 7.75
CA THR A 237 23.12 23.09 8.04
C THR A 237 24.54 23.15 7.46
N PRO A 238 25.06 24.35 7.13
CA PRO A 238 26.46 24.52 6.76
C PRO A 238 27.39 24.45 7.99
N ALA A 239 28.66 24.14 7.74
CA ALA A 239 29.75 24.22 8.71
C ALA A 239 29.97 25.66 9.18
N SER A 240 29.11 26.13 10.07
CA SER A 240 29.04 27.49 10.60
C SER A 240 28.26 27.49 11.91
N ALA A 241 28.65 28.35 12.84
CA ALA A 241 27.99 28.46 14.13
C ALA A 241 26.53 28.97 14.03
N SER A 242 25.72 28.56 15.01
CA SER A 242 24.35 29.03 15.26
C SER A 242 23.40 28.90 14.06
N LYS A 243 23.37 27.71 13.46
CA LYS A 243 22.48 27.35 12.35
C LYS A 243 21.42 26.34 12.78
N THR A 244 20.35 26.28 12.00
CA THR A 244 19.24 25.36 12.16
C THR A 244 18.59 25.17 10.81
N GLY A 245 18.33 23.93 10.42
CA GLY A 245 17.57 23.65 9.22
C GLY A 245 16.75 22.38 9.37
N SER A 246 15.70 22.29 8.58
CA SER A 246 14.94 21.06 8.37
C SER A 246 14.63 20.85 6.90
N VAL A 247 14.44 19.60 6.51
CA VAL A 247 13.94 19.22 5.20
C VAL A 247 12.89 18.13 5.41
N PHE A 248 11.66 18.37 4.97
CA PHE A 248 10.56 17.41 5.04
C PHE A 248 10.05 17.09 3.64
N TYR A 249 9.60 15.85 3.42
CA TYR A 249 8.76 15.55 2.26
C TYR A 249 7.43 16.29 2.40
N THR A 250 6.90 16.84 1.30
CA THR A 250 5.75 17.75 1.33
C THR A 250 4.41 17.04 1.50
N THR A 251 4.37 15.74 1.24
CA THR A 251 3.18 14.89 1.39
C THR A 251 3.33 14.06 2.67
N PRO A 252 2.33 14.01 3.57
CA PRO A 252 2.38 13.13 4.73
C PRO A 252 2.13 11.68 4.32
N ILE A 253 2.75 10.74 5.03
CA ILE A 253 2.40 9.32 4.98
C ILE A 253 1.16 9.08 5.84
N ALA A 254 0.28 8.16 5.44
CA ALA A 254 -0.78 7.65 6.29
C ALA A 254 -0.19 6.77 7.42
N LEU A 255 -0.91 6.69 8.54
CA LEU A 255 -0.60 5.79 9.66
C LEU A 255 -1.89 5.19 10.22
N ASP A 256 -1.84 3.90 10.52
CA ASP A 256 -2.77 3.15 11.35
C ASP A 256 -1.98 2.33 12.39
N THR A 257 -2.69 1.52 13.19
CA THR A 257 -2.10 0.76 14.31
C THR A 257 -1.08 -0.29 13.88
N ASP A 258 -1.10 -0.70 12.61
CA ASP A 258 -0.30 -1.82 12.09
C ASP A 258 0.72 -1.38 11.02
N THR A 259 0.65 -0.11 10.61
CA THR A 259 1.50 0.47 9.57
C THR A 259 2.95 0.21 9.86
N SER A 260 3.58 -0.56 8.99
CA SER A 260 5.01 -0.84 9.05
C SER A 260 5.72 0.05 8.05
N PHE A 261 6.97 0.44 8.32
CA PHE A 261 7.74 1.25 7.37
C PHE A 261 9.22 0.90 7.39
N GLN A 262 9.88 1.18 6.27
CA GLN A 262 11.33 1.17 6.16
C GLN A 262 11.82 2.44 5.46
N THR A 263 12.85 3.06 6.02
CA THR A 263 13.59 4.13 5.35
C THR A 263 15.08 3.83 5.36
N GLN A 264 15.76 4.21 4.28
CA GLN A 264 17.21 4.17 4.16
C GLN A 264 17.72 5.56 3.77
N PHE A 265 18.83 6.00 4.36
CA PHE A 265 19.53 7.21 3.92
C PHE A 265 21.02 7.10 4.16
N GLN A 266 21.80 7.76 3.31
CA GLN A 266 23.24 7.94 3.52
C GLN A 266 23.50 9.36 4.04
N PHE A 267 24.31 9.49 5.09
CA PHE A 267 24.70 10.78 5.66
C PHE A 267 26.20 10.93 5.85
N GLN A 268 26.66 12.18 5.92
CA GLN A 268 28.04 12.57 6.26
C GLN A 268 28.04 13.80 7.16
N LEU A 269 28.69 13.69 8.34
CA LEU A 269 28.87 14.82 9.25
C LEU A 269 30.34 15.26 9.19
N ARG A 270 30.61 16.46 8.66
CA ARG A 270 31.98 16.96 8.45
C ARG A 270 32.25 18.16 9.34
N GLY A 271 32.92 17.93 10.47
CA GLY A 271 33.31 18.96 11.45
C GLY A 271 34.67 18.71 12.12
N GLY A 272 35.17 17.48 12.11
CA GLY A 272 36.47 17.14 12.69
C GLY A 272 36.50 17.49 14.19
N THR A 273 37.57 18.14 14.66
CA THR A 273 37.68 18.57 16.07
C THR A 273 36.65 19.62 16.50
N LEU A 274 35.91 20.21 15.56
CA LEU A 274 34.83 21.18 15.79
C LEU A 274 33.42 20.58 15.58
N GLY A 275 33.28 19.27 15.35
CA GLY A 275 31.98 18.63 15.14
C GLY A 275 30.96 18.93 16.24
N SER A 276 29.78 19.39 15.82
CA SER A 276 28.53 19.50 16.59
C SER A 276 27.35 19.91 15.68
N ASP A 277 26.09 19.82 16.12
CA ASP A 277 25.64 19.10 17.30
C ASP A 277 25.06 17.73 16.89
N GLY A 278 24.75 17.55 15.60
CA GLY A 278 24.20 16.33 15.03
C GLY A 278 22.99 16.65 14.15
N PHE A 279 22.16 15.64 13.92
CA PHE A 279 20.88 15.76 13.23
C PHE A 279 19.89 14.72 13.75
N THR A 280 18.64 14.79 13.29
CA THR A 280 17.62 13.77 13.52
C THR A 280 16.95 13.38 12.19
N PHE A 281 16.57 12.11 12.05
CA PHE A 281 15.44 11.71 11.20
C PHE A 281 14.15 11.86 12.03
N VAL A 282 13.04 12.31 11.43
CA VAL A 282 11.81 12.71 12.14
C VAL A 282 10.57 12.23 11.40
N LEU A 283 9.64 11.63 12.15
CA LEU A 283 8.22 11.53 11.81
C LEU A 283 7.46 12.51 12.71
N GLN A 284 6.60 13.37 12.14
CA GLN A 284 5.86 14.36 12.93
C GLN A 284 4.53 14.75 12.30
N ASN A 285 3.53 15.00 13.14
CA ASN A 285 2.21 15.50 12.76
C ASN A 285 1.90 16.83 13.46
N SER A 286 2.94 17.68 13.61
CA SER A 286 2.79 18.99 14.23
C SER A 286 1.95 19.93 13.36
N PRO A 287 1.29 20.97 13.94
CA PRO A 287 0.55 21.97 13.17
C PRO A 287 1.37 22.70 12.09
N ALA A 288 2.71 22.69 12.19
CA ALA A 288 3.59 23.30 11.20
C ALA A 288 3.74 22.48 9.90
N LYS A 289 3.34 21.20 9.90
CA LYS A 289 3.45 20.27 8.77
C LYS A 289 4.89 20.26 8.23
N ALA A 290 5.10 20.19 6.91
CA ALA A 290 6.43 20.25 6.29
C ALA A 290 7.25 21.54 6.60
N ASN A 291 6.66 22.58 7.21
CA ASN A 291 7.38 23.80 7.64
C ASN A 291 7.97 23.68 9.07
N ALA A 292 7.85 22.51 9.72
CA ALA A 292 8.32 22.30 11.10
C ALA A 292 9.83 22.53 11.24
N ILE A 293 10.24 23.34 12.22
CA ILE A 293 11.65 23.62 12.55
C ILE A 293 11.77 24.09 14.00
N GLY A 294 12.64 23.42 14.76
CA GLY A 294 12.98 23.73 16.15
C GLY A 294 14.15 24.70 16.31
N SER A 295 14.87 24.56 17.42
CA SER A 295 15.96 25.46 17.83
C SER A 295 17.38 24.96 17.45
N ARG A 296 18.37 25.87 17.50
CA ARG A 296 19.80 25.63 17.21
C ARG A 296 20.58 24.86 18.29
N GLY A 297 21.83 24.51 17.99
CA GLY A 297 22.72 23.76 18.88
C GLY A 297 22.23 22.35 19.16
N GLY A 298 22.48 21.82 20.36
CA GLY A 298 21.99 20.52 20.85
C GLY A 298 20.47 20.32 20.86
N ASN A 299 19.68 21.31 20.44
CA ASN A 299 18.26 21.15 20.10
C ASN A 299 18.04 20.56 18.69
N LEU A 300 19.09 20.45 17.88
CA LEU A 300 19.16 19.73 16.60
C LEU A 300 18.15 20.17 15.52
N GLY A 301 17.56 21.36 15.63
CA GLY A 301 16.44 21.77 14.78
C GLY A 301 15.15 20.98 15.00
N TYR A 302 15.11 20.15 16.03
CA TYR A 302 13.97 19.31 16.43
C TYR A 302 13.26 19.90 17.65
N GLY A 303 14.03 20.24 18.69
CA GLY A 303 13.52 20.62 20.00
C GLY A 303 13.77 22.06 20.41
N GLY A 304 13.72 22.28 21.74
CA GLY A 304 14.06 23.54 22.40
C GLY A 304 12.86 24.30 22.95
N THR A 305 13.12 25.43 23.60
CA THR A 305 12.09 26.26 24.26
C THR A 305 11.31 27.16 23.30
N VAL A 306 11.74 27.26 22.04
CA VAL A 306 11.06 28.00 20.98
C VAL A 306 10.76 27.03 19.84
N ASN A 307 9.46 26.88 19.56
CA ASN A 307 8.90 26.03 18.51
C ASN A 307 9.46 24.59 18.47
N PRO A 308 9.44 23.82 19.59
CA PRO A 308 9.72 22.40 19.51
C PRO A 308 8.76 21.73 18.52
N ILE A 309 9.26 20.79 17.73
CA ILE A 309 8.41 19.95 16.88
C ILE A 309 7.72 18.97 17.81
N THR A 310 6.44 19.21 18.13
CA THR A 310 5.60 18.36 18.98
C THR A 310 4.78 17.36 18.16
N GLN A 311 4.20 16.35 18.80
CA GLN A 311 3.46 15.26 18.13
C GLN A 311 4.39 14.55 17.13
N SER A 312 5.51 14.04 17.66
CA SER A 312 6.64 13.59 16.85
C SER A 312 7.47 12.50 17.50
N LEU A 313 8.08 11.67 16.65
CA LEU A 313 9.16 10.75 16.99
C LEU A 313 10.40 11.13 16.17
N ALA A 314 11.57 11.11 16.80
CA ALA A 314 12.83 11.41 16.13
C ALA A 314 13.94 10.45 16.53
N ILE A 315 14.77 10.08 15.56
CA ILE A 315 15.98 9.29 15.74
C ILE A 315 17.17 10.24 15.60
N LYS A 316 17.79 10.57 16.74
CA LYS A 316 18.94 11.48 16.90
C LYS A 316 20.24 10.78 16.58
N PHE A 317 21.10 11.41 15.80
CA PHE A 317 22.49 11.04 15.53
C PHE A 317 23.39 12.17 16.04
N ASP A 318 24.04 11.95 17.19
CA ASP A 318 24.68 12.98 18.00
C ASP A 318 26.19 13.00 17.84
N THR A 319 26.75 14.21 17.76
CA THR A 319 28.19 14.46 17.66
C THR A 319 28.72 15.34 18.79
N PHE A 320 27.88 15.75 19.74
CA PHE A 320 28.26 16.68 20.81
C PHE A 320 27.59 16.36 22.16
N LYS A 321 28.42 16.09 23.16
CA LYS A 321 27.95 15.75 24.50
C LYS A 321 27.35 16.96 25.22
N ASN A 322 26.02 17.08 25.26
CA ASN A 322 25.32 17.98 26.17
C ASN A 322 25.21 17.36 27.58
N ALA A 323 24.58 18.07 28.52
CA ALA A 323 24.51 17.65 29.93
C ALA A 323 23.82 16.29 30.15
N THR A 324 22.86 15.93 29.30
CA THR A 324 22.08 14.69 29.35
C THR A 324 22.64 13.57 28.47
N ASP A 325 23.60 13.87 27.59
CA ASP A 325 24.11 12.91 26.61
C ASP A 325 25.23 12.04 27.22
N PRO A 326 25.28 10.74 26.93
CA PRO A 326 26.30 9.84 27.51
C PRO A 326 27.72 10.19 27.03
N ASN A 327 27.85 10.49 25.73
CA ASN A 327 29.08 10.89 25.06
C ASN A 327 28.74 11.74 23.82
N ASN A 328 29.75 12.12 23.05
CA ASN A 328 29.63 12.89 21.81
C ASN A 328 29.57 12.01 20.54
N ASN A 329 29.10 10.76 20.67
CA ASN A 329 28.93 9.81 19.57
C ASN A 329 27.84 8.80 19.98
N ASN A 330 26.58 9.27 19.99
CA ASN A 330 25.43 8.50 20.46
C ASN A 330 24.27 8.57 19.46
N ILE A 331 23.36 7.61 19.59
CA ILE A 331 22.09 7.56 18.85
C ILE A 331 20.97 7.39 19.84
N ALA A 332 19.88 8.14 19.68
CA ALA A 332 18.77 8.15 20.63
C ALA A 332 17.40 8.24 19.95
N VAL A 333 16.39 7.64 20.58
CA VAL A 333 14.97 7.87 20.25
C VAL A 333 14.45 9.00 21.12
N LEU A 334 13.87 10.03 20.51
CA LEU A 334 13.34 11.23 21.16
C LEU A 334 11.87 11.44 20.77
N ARG A 335 11.07 12.03 21.66
CA ARG A 335 9.63 12.30 21.43
C ARG A 335 9.29 13.78 21.71
N ASP A 336 8.30 14.30 20.99
CA ASP A 336 7.67 15.61 21.23
C ASP A 336 8.66 16.80 21.40
N GLY A 337 9.69 16.84 20.56
CA GLY A 337 10.71 17.90 20.58
C GLY A 337 11.59 17.90 21.84
N ASN A 338 11.52 16.88 22.68
CA ASN A 338 12.32 16.80 23.90
C ASN A 338 13.67 16.13 23.64
N VAL A 339 14.71 16.96 23.47
CA VAL A 339 16.11 16.51 23.30
C VAL A 339 16.81 16.14 24.61
N THR A 340 16.18 16.38 25.77
CA THR A 340 16.79 16.18 27.11
C THR A 340 16.35 14.89 27.81
N ALA A 341 15.26 14.27 27.36
CA ALA A 341 14.75 13.01 27.87
C ALA A 341 14.57 12.01 26.73
N ALA A 342 15.66 11.32 26.38
CA ALA A 342 15.62 10.25 25.39
C ALA A 342 14.84 9.04 25.92
N LEU A 343 14.04 8.43 25.06
CA LEU A 343 13.28 7.21 25.34
C LEU A 343 14.17 5.96 25.32
N ALA A 344 15.15 5.95 24.41
CA ALA A 344 16.23 4.97 24.34
C ALA A 344 17.51 5.65 23.85
N THR A 345 18.68 5.11 24.18
CA THR A 345 19.97 5.65 23.73
C THR A 345 21.03 4.55 23.66
N THR A 346 21.84 4.55 22.60
CA THR A 346 23.09 3.80 22.52
C THR A 346 24.28 4.76 22.46
N SER A 347 25.29 4.51 23.28
CA SER A 347 26.57 5.25 23.29
C SER A 347 27.72 4.45 22.67
N ASN A 348 27.46 3.20 22.27
CA ASN A 348 28.40 2.32 21.58
C ASN A 348 27.93 2.12 20.14
N VAL A 349 28.10 3.17 19.33
CA VAL A 349 27.71 3.14 17.91
C VAL A 349 28.68 2.23 17.16
N THR A 350 28.18 1.10 16.67
CA THR A 350 28.92 0.13 15.86
C THR A 350 28.24 -0.07 14.51
N ASP A 351 29.03 -0.53 13.54
CA ASP A 351 28.54 -1.03 12.27
C ASP A 351 27.70 -2.29 12.50
N SER A 352 26.45 -2.25 12.06
CA SER A 352 25.46 -3.31 12.20
C SER A 352 25.87 -4.62 11.49
N ASN A 353 26.70 -4.56 10.44
CA ASN A 353 27.14 -5.73 9.70
C ASN A 353 28.38 -6.39 10.33
N SER A 354 29.38 -5.59 10.71
CA SER A 354 30.69 -6.10 11.16
C SER A 354 30.91 -6.03 12.68
N GLY A 355 30.12 -5.24 13.41
CA GLY A 355 30.31 -4.93 14.82
C GLY A 355 31.45 -3.93 15.11
N THR A 356 32.12 -3.38 14.10
CA THR A 356 33.24 -2.43 14.32
C THR A 356 32.73 -1.05 14.77
N PRO A 357 33.41 -0.32 15.67
CA PRO A 357 32.99 1.02 16.07
C PRO A 357 32.87 2.01 14.90
N ILE A 358 31.83 2.84 14.92
CA ILE A 358 31.61 3.95 13.99
C ILE A 358 31.73 5.28 14.75
N ASP A 359 32.54 6.20 14.20
CA ASP A 359 32.53 7.62 14.57
C ASP A 359 31.62 8.39 13.60
N LEU A 360 30.49 8.89 14.11
CA LEU A 360 29.50 9.67 13.36
C LEU A 360 30.09 10.97 12.77
N ASN A 361 31.14 11.50 13.37
CA ASN A 361 31.83 12.75 12.98
C ASN A 361 33.09 12.51 12.13
N SER A 362 33.37 11.26 11.75
CA SER A 362 34.54 10.89 10.92
C SER A 362 34.54 11.53 9.53
N GLY A 363 33.38 11.98 9.03
CA GLY A 363 33.20 12.49 7.68
C GLY A 363 33.10 11.41 6.59
N THR A 364 33.30 10.14 6.92
CA THR A 364 33.03 8.98 6.05
C THR A 364 31.53 8.85 5.81
N PRO A 365 31.07 8.43 4.61
CA PRO A 365 29.66 8.08 4.40
C PRO A 365 29.20 6.96 5.35
N ILE A 366 28.03 7.15 5.96
CA ILE A 366 27.37 6.15 6.79
C ILE A 366 25.95 5.99 6.26
N ASN A 367 25.57 4.74 5.98
CA ASN A 367 24.21 4.38 5.59
C ASN A 367 23.45 3.99 6.85
N ALA A 368 22.26 4.56 7.04
CA ALA A 368 21.33 4.18 8.09
C ALA A 368 20.10 3.50 7.48
N TRP A 369 19.58 2.50 8.20
CA TRP A 369 18.27 1.91 7.95
C TRP A 369 17.44 2.04 9.22
N ILE A 370 16.21 2.50 9.09
CA ILE A 370 15.23 2.52 10.17
C ILE A 370 14.06 1.67 9.71
N GLN A 371 13.70 0.67 10.52
CA GLN A 371 12.59 -0.24 10.27
C GLN A 371 11.62 -0.15 11.44
N TYR A 372 10.34 -0.01 11.15
CA TYR A 372 9.26 -0.07 12.12
C TYR A 372 8.28 -1.19 11.74
N ASN A 373 7.96 -2.05 12.70
CA ASN A 373 6.95 -3.08 12.58
C ASN A 373 5.76 -2.72 13.46
N GLY A 374 4.66 -2.28 12.87
CA GLY A 374 3.44 -1.87 13.58
C GLY A 374 2.80 -3.00 14.37
N ASN A 375 2.82 -4.22 13.84
CA ASN A 375 2.27 -5.42 14.52
C ASN A 375 2.91 -5.71 15.89
N THR A 376 4.10 -5.16 16.15
CA THR A 376 4.87 -5.39 17.38
C THR A 376 5.35 -4.09 18.02
N ASP A 377 4.85 -2.94 17.56
CA ASP A 377 5.31 -1.59 17.93
C ASP A 377 6.84 -1.38 17.87
N LYS A 378 7.57 -2.15 17.05
CA LYS A 378 9.03 -2.28 17.20
C LYS A 378 9.79 -1.45 16.18
N LEU A 379 10.56 -0.49 16.69
CA LEU A 379 11.52 0.32 15.94
C LEU A 379 12.94 -0.26 16.07
N ASP A 380 13.58 -0.59 14.95
CA ASP A 380 15.00 -0.97 14.87
C ASP A 380 15.78 0.02 14.00
N VAL A 381 16.94 0.47 14.51
CA VAL A 381 17.88 1.37 13.82
C VAL A 381 19.19 0.65 13.56
N PHE A 382 19.64 0.64 12.30
CA PHE A 382 20.88 0.02 11.84
C PHE A 382 21.78 1.06 11.19
N LEU A 383 23.10 0.89 11.27
CA LEU A 383 24.08 1.73 10.58
C LEU A 383 25.17 0.88 9.97
N SER A 384 25.69 1.24 8.79
CA SER A 384 26.91 0.64 8.26
C SER A 384 27.67 1.59 7.34
N GLN A 385 28.98 1.43 7.29
CA GLN A 385 29.81 2.04 6.25
C GLN A 385 29.73 1.25 4.92
N SER A 386 29.19 0.02 4.94
CA SER A 386 28.73 -0.70 3.75
C SER A 386 27.49 -0.02 3.17
N SER A 387 27.35 -0.02 1.84
CA SER A 387 26.13 0.38 1.12
C SER A 387 24.95 -0.58 1.31
N THR A 388 25.21 -1.79 1.83
CA THR A 388 24.23 -2.88 1.93
C THR A 388 24.11 -3.36 3.38
N LYS A 389 22.87 -3.50 3.88
CA LYS A 389 22.58 -4.16 5.15
C LYS A 389 22.53 -5.68 4.94
N LEU A 390 23.31 -6.45 5.71
CA LEU A 390 23.30 -7.91 5.66
C LEU A 390 22.05 -8.48 6.37
N PRO A 391 21.56 -9.67 6.00
CA PRO A 391 20.49 -10.36 6.73
C PRO A 391 20.82 -10.64 8.19
N THR A 392 22.11 -10.73 8.53
CA THR A 392 22.63 -10.95 9.90
C THR A 392 22.92 -9.66 10.65
N ALA A 393 22.57 -8.50 10.09
CA ALA A 393 22.87 -7.20 10.69
C ALA A 393 22.17 -7.02 12.04
N LYS A 394 22.90 -6.48 13.02
CA LYS A 394 22.36 -6.21 14.37
C LYS A 394 21.92 -4.75 14.48
N ALA A 395 20.74 -4.53 15.05
CA ALA A 395 20.29 -3.17 15.36
C ALA A 395 21.30 -2.50 16.31
N ALA A 396 21.69 -1.27 16.00
CA ALA A 396 22.49 -0.42 16.87
C ALA A 396 21.64 0.12 18.03
N LEU A 397 20.33 0.30 17.79
CA LEU A 397 19.33 0.69 18.77
C LEU A 397 17.98 0.03 18.41
N SER A 398 17.27 -0.47 19.42
CA SER A 398 15.90 -0.98 19.31
C SER A 398 15.03 -0.29 20.35
N TYR A 399 13.76 -0.04 20.02
CA TYR A 399 12.79 0.52 20.96
C TYR A 399 11.36 0.09 20.61
N GLU A 400 10.50 -0.09 21.62
CA GLU A 400 9.08 -0.42 21.46
C GLU A 400 8.23 0.83 21.71
N ILE A 401 7.40 1.22 20.73
CA ILE A 401 6.58 2.43 20.74
C ILE A 401 5.42 2.35 19.74
N ASP A 402 4.18 2.42 20.22
CA ASP A 402 3.00 2.65 19.38
C ASP A 402 3.08 4.04 18.73
N LEU A 403 3.32 4.06 17.40
CA LEU A 403 3.40 5.31 16.63
C LEU A 403 2.08 6.06 16.57
N THR A 404 0.93 5.39 16.56
CA THR A 404 -0.37 6.07 16.50
C THR A 404 -0.66 6.85 17.78
N SER A 405 -0.22 6.34 18.95
CA SER A 405 -0.26 7.07 20.24
C SER A 405 0.62 8.34 20.28
N VAL A 406 1.54 8.48 19.31
CA VAL A 406 2.47 9.62 19.21
C VAL A 406 2.04 10.58 18.09
N LEU A 407 1.67 10.04 16.93
CA LEU A 407 1.53 10.77 15.67
C LEU A 407 0.06 10.94 15.25
N GLY A 408 -0.84 10.06 15.70
CA GLY A 408 -2.18 9.91 15.13
C GLY A 408 -2.13 9.21 13.76
N SER A 409 -3.05 9.57 12.87
CA SER A 409 -3.30 8.81 11.62
C SER A 409 -2.44 9.21 10.41
N GLN A 410 -1.40 10.03 10.59
CA GLN A 410 -0.49 10.45 9.52
C GLN A 410 0.79 11.07 10.09
N ALA A 411 1.85 11.18 9.28
CA ALA A 411 3.05 11.93 9.62
C ALA A 411 3.77 12.52 8.40
N PHE A 412 4.37 13.70 8.55
CA PHE A 412 5.41 14.20 7.65
C PHE A 412 6.75 13.58 8.05
N VAL A 413 7.48 13.07 7.06
CA VAL A 413 8.80 12.46 7.23
C VAL A 413 9.91 13.38 6.74
N GLY A 414 11.07 13.37 7.40
CA GLY A 414 12.17 14.27 7.06
C GLY A 414 13.33 14.27 8.04
N PHE A 415 14.13 15.34 7.97
CA PHE A 415 15.32 15.53 8.79
C PHE A 415 15.37 16.93 9.41
N THR A 416 16.02 17.05 10.57
CA THR A 416 16.37 18.36 11.15
C THR A 416 17.81 18.36 11.66
N ALA A 417 18.49 19.50 11.64
CA ALA A 417 19.84 19.64 12.21
C ALA A 417 20.06 21.02 12.85
N GLY A 418 21.05 21.09 13.74
CA GLY A 418 21.43 22.32 14.43
C GLY A 418 22.93 22.41 14.72
N THR A 419 23.44 23.64 14.80
CA THR A 419 24.82 23.93 15.23
C THR A 419 24.85 24.99 16.33
N GLY A 420 25.77 24.82 17.27
CA GLY A 420 26.03 25.71 18.40
C GLY A 420 27.15 26.71 18.12
N SER A 421 28.13 26.79 19.04
CA SER A 421 29.42 27.47 18.79
C SER A 421 30.41 26.62 18.01
N ARG A 422 30.16 25.31 17.97
CA ARG A 422 30.79 24.27 17.14
C ARG A 422 29.85 23.91 15.98
N PHE A 423 30.30 23.10 15.02
CA PHE A 423 29.53 22.77 13.82
C PHE A 423 30.06 21.57 13.04
N ASN A 424 29.13 20.86 12.39
CA ASN A 424 29.35 20.05 11.19
C ASN A 424 28.73 20.78 9.99
N ALA A 425 29.19 20.47 8.78
CA ALA A 425 28.27 20.35 7.66
C ALA A 425 27.57 18.99 7.80
N GLN A 426 26.25 18.97 8.00
CA GLN A 426 25.45 17.74 8.01
C GLN A 426 24.81 17.57 6.63
N ASP A 427 25.32 16.61 5.86
CA ASP A 427 24.83 16.32 4.51
C ASP A 427 24.11 14.96 4.49
N ILE A 428 22.96 14.90 3.82
CA ILE A 428 22.28 13.66 3.42
C ILE A 428 22.53 13.48 1.92
N ASN A 429 23.13 12.35 1.54
CA ASN A 429 23.56 12.05 0.18
C ASN A 429 22.48 11.31 -0.62
N SER A 430 21.70 10.46 0.03
CA SER A 430 20.55 9.75 -0.54
C SER A 430 19.48 9.48 0.52
N TRP A 431 18.22 9.28 0.11
CA TRP A 431 17.10 8.95 1.01
C TRP A 431 15.95 8.25 0.28
N THR A 432 15.49 7.12 0.81
CA THR A 432 14.30 6.37 0.37
C THR A 432 13.33 6.15 1.53
N PHE A 433 12.03 6.07 1.25
CA PHE A 433 11.00 5.78 2.25
C PHE A 433 9.88 4.91 1.67
N ASN A 434 9.60 3.79 2.34
CA ASN A 434 8.56 2.82 1.99
C ASN A 434 7.67 2.58 3.22
N SER A 435 6.35 2.46 3.05
CA SER A 435 5.40 2.08 4.11
C SER A 435 4.39 1.05 3.62
N ASP A 436 4.17 0.03 4.45
CA ASP A 436 3.21 -1.04 4.21
C ASP A 436 1.89 -0.71 4.93
N ASN A 437 0.87 -0.26 4.17
CA ASN A 437 -0.51 -0.20 4.65
C ASN A 437 -1.07 -1.64 4.63
N ASN A 438 -0.94 -2.36 5.74
CA ASN A 438 -0.78 -3.81 5.70
C ASN A 438 -2.00 -4.63 6.17
N SER A 439 -2.84 -5.08 5.21
CA SER A 439 -4.03 -5.93 5.44
C SER A 439 -3.76 -7.34 6.01
N SER A 440 -2.51 -7.67 6.36
CA SER A 440 -2.09 -8.95 6.95
C SER A 440 -1.86 -8.93 8.47
N SER A 441 -1.94 -7.78 9.14
CA SER A 441 -1.80 -7.73 10.61
C SER A 441 -2.86 -8.59 11.30
N GLY A 442 -2.42 -9.40 12.27
CA GLY A 442 -3.29 -10.27 13.07
C GLY A 442 -3.95 -11.40 12.29
N LEU A 443 -3.62 -11.59 11.00
CA LEU A 443 -4.18 -12.64 10.16
C LEU A 443 -3.73 -14.01 10.67
N VAL A 444 -4.70 -14.86 11.01
CA VAL A 444 -4.52 -16.22 11.54
C VAL A 444 -4.65 -17.25 10.42
N GLY A 445 -5.53 -17.02 9.45
CA GLY A 445 -5.75 -17.93 8.33
C GLY A 445 -6.41 -17.23 7.16
N TYR A 446 -6.02 -17.60 5.94
CA TYR A 446 -6.60 -17.06 4.71
C TYR A 446 -6.69 -18.15 3.65
N TRP A 447 -7.91 -18.55 3.31
CA TRP A 447 -8.20 -19.64 2.37
C TRP A 447 -8.94 -19.09 1.16
N LYS A 448 -8.22 -19.01 0.04
CA LYS A 448 -8.74 -18.54 -1.25
C LYS A 448 -9.48 -19.62 -2.04
N PHE A 449 -9.14 -20.90 -1.80
CA PHE A 449 -9.58 -22.06 -2.58
C PHE A 449 -9.04 -22.14 -4.02
N GLU A 450 -7.94 -21.45 -4.36
CA GLU A 450 -7.35 -21.43 -5.71
C GLU A 450 -6.64 -22.73 -6.17
N GLU A 451 -6.64 -23.80 -5.38
CA GLU A 451 -5.95 -25.04 -5.75
C GLU A 451 -6.63 -25.75 -6.93
N ALA A 452 -5.95 -25.85 -8.07
CA ALA A 452 -6.51 -26.38 -9.31
C ALA A 452 -7.05 -27.82 -9.21
N THR A 453 -6.51 -28.67 -8.34
CA THR A 453 -6.97 -30.05 -8.13
C THR A 453 -6.72 -30.54 -6.71
N GLY A 454 -7.42 -31.62 -6.32
CA GLY A 454 -7.21 -32.31 -5.05
C GLY A 454 -7.95 -31.67 -3.87
N ASN A 455 -7.83 -32.32 -2.70
CA ASN A 455 -8.62 -31.96 -1.53
C ASN A 455 -7.93 -30.97 -0.59
N THR A 456 -6.65 -30.64 -0.76
CA THR A 456 -5.95 -29.67 0.10
C THR A 456 -6.56 -28.28 -0.01
N VAL A 457 -6.68 -27.56 1.10
CA VAL A 457 -7.05 -26.14 1.17
C VAL A 457 -5.89 -25.40 1.81
N LEU A 458 -5.14 -24.60 1.05
CA LEU A 458 -3.92 -23.94 1.50
C LEU A 458 -4.21 -22.66 2.27
N ASP A 459 -3.43 -22.44 3.33
CA ASP A 459 -3.42 -21.20 4.08
C ASP A 459 -2.41 -20.21 3.50
N SER A 460 -2.92 -19.08 3.00
CA SER A 460 -2.16 -17.96 2.43
C SER A 460 -1.70 -16.95 3.48
N SER A 461 -2.01 -17.12 4.77
CA SER A 461 -1.59 -16.19 5.84
C SER A 461 -0.14 -16.37 6.31
N GLY A 462 0.52 -17.46 5.92
CA GLY A 462 1.86 -17.83 6.42
C GLY A 462 1.87 -18.58 7.76
N ASN A 463 0.71 -18.79 8.40
CA ASN A 463 0.59 -19.54 9.66
C ASN A 463 0.57 -21.07 9.48
N ASN A 464 0.53 -21.56 8.25
CA ASN A 464 0.46 -22.99 7.88
C ASN A 464 -0.84 -23.70 8.33
N ASN A 465 -1.93 -22.95 8.50
CA ASN A 465 -3.26 -23.46 8.86
C ASN A 465 -4.00 -24.08 7.66
N SER A 466 -3.32 -24.95 6.91
CA SER A 466 -3.91 -25.61 5.73
C SER A 466 -4.87 -26.73 6.16
N GLY A 467 -5.97 -26.89 5.43
CA GLY A 467 -7.02 -27.87 5.71
C GLY A 467 -7.34 -28.79 4.53
N SER A 468 -8.56 -29.32 4.50
CA SER A 468 -9.02 -30.25 3.47
C SER A 468 -10.51 -30.16 3.14
N LEU A 469 -10.85 -30.38 1.88
CA LEU A 469 -12.21 -30.57 1.37
C LEU A 469 -12.77 -31.93 1.79
N ILE A 470 -13.99 -31.91 2.31
CA ILE A 470 -14.77 -33.07 2.73
C ILE A 470 -16.05 -33.09 1.89
N ASN A 471 -16.17 -34.02 0.94
CA ASN A 471 -17.28 -34.17 -0.03
C ASN A 471 -17.78 -32.84 -0.65
N SER A 472 -16.86 -31.92 -0.86
CA SER A 472 -17.06 -30.60 -1.48
C SER A 472 -16.14 -30.48 -2.69
N SER A 473 -16.45 -29.53 -3.56
CA SER A 473 -15.71 -29.26 -4.79
C SER A 473 -15.30 -27.81 -4.85
N ARG A 474 -14.41 -27.47 -5.79
CA ARG A 474 -14.20 -26.10 -6.24
C ARG A 474 -15.04 -25.84 -7.48
N THR A 475 -15.42 -24.59 -7.67
CA THR A 475 -16.00 -24.09 -8.92
C THR A 475 -15.61 -22.62 -9.10
N VAL A 476 -15.98 -21.99 -10.21
CA VAL A 476 -15.64 -20.57 -10.46
C VAL A 476 -16.20 -19.68 -9.33
N GLY A 477 -15.30 -18.88 -8.74
CA GLY A 477 -15.58 -18.07 -7.55
C GLY A 477 -16.04 -16.64 -7.85
N LEU A 478 -15.86 -15.75 -6.86
CA LEU A 478 -15.81 -14.31 -7.07
C LEU A 478 -14.43 -13.93 -7.58
N TYR A 479 -13.41 -14.50 -6.95
CA TYR A 479 -12.02 -14.52 -7.41
C TYR A 479 -11.69 -15.97 -7.75
N GLY A 480 -10.99 -16.19 -8.86
CA GLY A 480 -10.61 -17.51 -9.40
C GLY A 480 -11.59 -18.67 -9.09
N GLN A 481 -11.31 -19.43 -8.03
CA GLN A 481 -12.09 -20.58 -7.58
C GLN A 481 -12.65 -20.42 -6.15
N ALA A 482 -13.95 -20.66 -5.98
CA ALA A 482 -14.60 -20.75 -4.67
C ALA A 482 -14.86 -22.19 -4.23
N LEU A 483 -14.97 -22.38 -2.90
CA LEU A 483 -15.54 -23.58 -2.29
C LEU A 483 -17.03 -23.70 -2.67
N GLN A 484 -17.38 -24.82 -3.30
CA GLN A 484 -18.76 -25.19 -3.60
C GLN A 484 -19.28 -26.20 -2.56
N VAL A 485 -20.32 -25.82 -1.82
CA VAL A 485 -21.04 -26.71 -0.90
C VAL A 485 -22.48 -26.93 -1.35
N THR A 486 -22.90 -28.19 -1.30
CA THR A 486 -24.15 -28.67 -1.91
C THR A 486 -25.35 -28.65 -0.97
N GLY A 487 -25.19 -28.23 0.29
CA GLY A 487 -26.20 -28.39 1.34
C GLY A 487 -26.43 -29.84 1.79
N SER A 488 -25.65 -30.80 1.27
CA SER A 488 -25.69 -32.18 1.74
C SER A 488 -24.92 -32.33 3.06
N ASN A 489 -25.31 -33.32 3.88
CA ASN A 489 -24.80 -33.51 5.23
C ASN A 489 -23.27 -33.53 5.32
N SER A 490 -22.57 -34.04 4.31
CA SER A 490 -21.12 -34.32 4.39
C SER A 490 -20.22 -33.33 3.62
N SER A 491 -20.76 -32.22 3.10
CA SER A 491 -20.06 -31.30 2.19
C SER A 491 -19.58 -30.02 2.90
N HIS A 492 -18.25 -29.88 3.12
CA HIS A 492 -17.61 -28.70 3.73
C HIS A 492 -16.09 -28.66 3.45
N ALA A 493 -15.40 -27.62 3.92
CA ALA A 493 -13.94 -27.65 4.11
C ALA A 493 -13.60 -27.62 5.62
N SER A 494 -12.57 -28.37 6.03
CA SER A 494 -12.18 -28.55 7.42
C SER A 494 -10.72 -28.15 7.63
N ILE A 495 -10.48 -27.21 8.54
CA ILE A 495 -9.14 -26.72 8.92
C ILE A 495 -8.80 -27.23 10.32
N PRO A 496 -7.76 -28.07 10.49
CA PRO A 496 -7.36 -28.58 11.80
C PRO A 496 -7.06 -27.46 12.81
N ALA A 497 -7.33 -27.72 14.09
CA ALA A 497 -6.91 -26.82 15.17
C ALA A 497 -5.38 -26.69 15.22
N SER A 498 -4.91 -25.49 15.56
CA SER A 498 -3.49 -25.14 15.64
C SER A 498 -3.22 -24.16 16.78
N ALA A 499 -1.94 -23.90 17.09
CA ALA A 499 -1.56 -22.92 18.10
C ALA A 499 -1.98 -21.48 17.73
N SER A 500 -1.92 -21.11 16.44
CA SER A 500 -2.35 -19.78 15.97
C SER A 500 -3.88 -19.66 15.96
N ILE A 501 -4.61 -20.70 15.55
CA ILE A 501 -6.08 -20.75 15.67
C ILE A 501 -6.53 -20.69 17.14
N ASN A 502 -5.85 -21.38 18.05
CA ASN A 502 -6.17 -21.36 19.49
C ASN A 502 -5.69 -20.08 20.22
N SER A 503 -5.01 -19.14 19.53
CA SER A 503 -4.58 -17.86 20.10
C SER A 503 -5.68 -16.79 20.12
N MET A 504 -6.81 -17.03 19.43
CA MET A 504 -7.92 -16.09 19.28
C MET A 504 -8.81 -16.05 20.55
N THR A 505 -8.28 -15.48 21.63
CA THR A 505 -8.89 -15.52 22.96
C THR A 505 -9.53 -14.21 23.42
N ASN A 506 -9.06 -13.06 22.93
CA ASN A 506 -9.52 -11.74 23.39
C ASN A 506 -10.40 -11.03 22.36
N GLN A 507 -10.07 -11.22 21.08
CA GLN A 507 -10.68 -10.55 19.94
C GLN A 507 -10.64 -11.47 18.73
N ILE A 508 -11.52 -11.23 17.76
CA ILE A 508 -11.55 -11.99 16.50
C ILE A 508 -12.21 -11.17 15.39
N THR A 509 -11.77 -11.40 14.14
CA THR A 509 -12.57 -11.10 12.94
C THR A 509 -12.66 -12.34 12.07
N VAL A 510 -13.85 -12.64 11.55
CA VAL A 510 -14.08 -13.68 10.56
C VAL A 510 -14.72 -13.04 9.34
N SER A 511 -14.11 -13.21 8.18
CA SER A 511 -14.49 -12.63 6.89
C SER A 511 -14.73 -13.74 5.88
N ALA A 512 -15.76 -13.62 5.06
CA ALA A 512 -15.99 -14.51 3.92
C ALA A 512 -16.83 -13.82 2.84
N TRP A 513 -16.46 -14.01 1.57
CA TRP A 513 -17.36 -13.76 0.46
C TRP A 513 -18.28 -14.98 0.31
N VAL A 514 -19.59 -14.76 0.16
CA VAL A 514 -20.57 -15.85 0.08
C VAL A 514 -21.65 -15.61 -0.97
N ARG A 515 -22.10 -16.68 -1.63
CA ARG A 515 -23.18 -16.66 -2.61
C ARG A 515 -24.14 -17.84 -2.38
N PRO A 516 -25.27 -17.65 -1.69
CA PRO A 516 -26.24 -18.72 -1.45
C PRO A 516 -26.94 -19.16 -2.75
N ASN A 517 -26.88 -20.45 -3.11
CA ASN A 517 -27.55 -20.99 -4.30
C ASN A 517 -29.09 -21.03 -4.14
N VAL A 518 -29.55 -21.13 -2.90
CA VAL A 518 -30.96 -21.20 -2.51
C VAL A 518 -31.19 -20.30 -1.31
N GLN A 519 -32.44 -19.88 -1.08
CA GLN A 519 -32.77 -19.06 0.08
C GLN A 519 -32.36 -19.81 1.35
N PRO A 520 -31.50 -19.25 2.22
CA PRO A 520 -31.17 -19.89 3.49
C PRO A 520 -32.43 -20.13 4.31
N VAL A 521 -32.61 -21.35 4.81
CA VAL A 521 -33.76 -21.76 5.65
C VAL A 521 -33.21 -22.50 6.86
N GLY A 522 -33.59 -22.09 8.07
CA GLY A 522 -32.96 -22.57 9.30
C GLY A 522 -31.53 -22.03 9.46
N PHE A 523 -30.76 -22.61 10.36
CA PHE A 523 -29.38 -22.20 10.57
C PHE A 523 -28.47 -22.74 9.46
N ARG A 524 -27.57 -21.91 8.92
CA ARG A 524 -26.68 -22.25 7.81
C ARG A 524 -25.32 -21.60 8.05
N ALA A 525 -24.32 -22.39 8.41
CA ALA A 525 -22.99 -21.89 8.75
C ALA A 525 -22.13 -21.68 7.50
N VAL A 526 -21.52 -20.50 7.40
CA VAL A 526 -20.50 -20.17 6.38
C VAL A 526 -19.12 -20.48 6.95
N VAL A 527 -18.82 -19.97 8.15
CA VAL A 527 -17.60 -20.28 8.88
C VAL A 527 -17.98 -20.53 10.33
N ASN A 528 -17.63 -21.69 10.86
CA ASN A 528 -18.01 -22.12 12.20
C ASN A 528 -16.84 -22.80 12.91
N ARG A 529 -16.82 -22.68 14.24
CA ARG A 529 -16.02 -23.53 15.10
C ARG A 529 -16.81 -23.85 16.36
N GLN A 530 -17.15 -25.12 16.54
CA GLN A 530 -17.94 -25.65 17.65
C GLN A 530 -17.08 -25.90 18.91
N ILE A 531 -17.66 -25.84 20.11
CA ILE A 531 -17.01 -26.26 21.37
C ILE A 531 -17.63 -27.58 21.86
N GLY A 532 -16.78 -28.54 22.22
CA GLY A 532 -17.21 -29.87 22.67
C GLY A 532 -18.04 -30.66 21.66
N ASP A 533 -18.89 -31.56 22.19
CA ASP A 533 -19.58 -32.61 21.43
C ASP A 533 -21.08 -32.33 21.20
N SER A 534 -21.56 -31.09 21.42
CA SER A 534 -22.97 -30.72 21.32
C SER A 534 -23.17 -29.43 20.52
N LEU A 535 -24.28 -29.32 19.78
CA LEU A 535 -24.54 -28.22 18.81
C LEU A 535 -24.30 -26.79 19.32
N HIS A 536 -24.34 -26.57 20.63
CA HIS A 536 -23.94 -25.32 21.28
C HIS A 536 -23.16 -25.64 22.56
N PRO A 537 -22.25 -24.75 23.04
CA PRO A 537 -21.91 -23.45 22.44
C PRO A 537 -21.02 -23.53 21.20
N ASP A 538 -21.14 -22.55 20.31
CA ASP A 538 -20.14 -22.28 19.28
C ASP A 538 -19.01 -21.40 19.86
N GLN A 539 -17.75 -21.62 19.47
CA GLN A 539 -16.70 -20.63 19.64
C GLN A 539 -17.00 -19.41 18.77
N PHE A 540 -17.33 -19.65 17.51
CA PHE A 540 -17.89 -18.64 16.61
C PHE A 540 -18.77 -19.25 15.52
N PHE A 541 -19.75 -18.48 15.06
CA PHE A 541 -20.61 -18.80 13.92
C PHE A 541 -20.83 -17.55 13.08
N LEU A 542 -20.35 -17.56 11.83
CA LEU A 542 -20.72 -16.62 10.78
C LEU A 542 -21.62 -17.34 9.77
N GLY A 543 -22.81 -16.80 9.46
CA GLY A 543 -23.71 -17.40 8.49
C GLY A 543 -25.14 -16.87 8.56
N PHE A 544 -26.13 -17.75 8.56
CA PHE A 544 -27.55 -17.40 8.51
C PHE A 544 -28.36 -18.08 9.60
N GLY A 545 -29.44 -17.45 10.05
CA GLY A 545 -30.39 -18.05 10.99
C GLY A 545 -31.72 -17.29 11.09
N PRO A 546 -32.79 -17.93 11.56
CA PRO A 546 -34.08 -17.29 11.76
C PRO A 546 -34.14 -16.49 13.09
N ARG A 547 -34.62 -15.25 13.04
CA ARG A 547 -35.06 -14.48 14.21
C ARG A 547 -36.50 -14.03 14.00
N ASN A 548 -37.38 -14.33 14.95
CA ASN A 548 -38.82 -14.05 14.85
C ASN A 548 -39.45 -14.57 13.54
N GLN A 549 -39.10 -15.80 13.15
CA GLN A 549 -39.50 -16.46 11.89
C GLN A 549 -38.98 -15.81 10.59
N VAL A 550 -38.19 -14.73 10.67
CA VAL A 550 -37.55 -14.08 9.51
C VAL A 550 -36.09 -14.49 9.43
N MET A 551 -35.63 -14.88 8.23
CA MET A 551 -34.23 -15.22 7.99
C MET A 551 -33.33 -13.98 7.99
N LYS A 552 -32.21 -14.07 8.70
CA LYS A 552 -31.23 -12.99 8.92
C LYS A 552 -29.81 -13.47 8.63
N TYR A 553 -28.90 -12.53 8.39
CA TYR A 553 -27.47 -12.76 8.55
C TYR A 553 -27.18 -12.90 10.06
N LYS A 554 -26.36 -13.87 10.45
CA LYS A 554 -26.02 -14.22 11.83
C LYS A 554 -24.51 -14.09 12.05
N TRP A 555 -24.13 -13.45 13.14
CA TRP A 555 -22.80 -13.50 13.75
C TRP A 555 -22.93 -13.83 15.23
N GLU A 556 -22.12 -14.74 15.76
CA GLU A 556 -22.20 -15.22 17.14
C GLU A 556 -20.82 -15.63 17.66
N ILE A 557 -20.57 -15.36 18.93
CA ILE A 557 -19.34 -15.72 19.68
C ILE A 557 -19.72 -16.31 21.03
N GLY A 558 -19.05 -17.40 21.42
CA GLY A 558 -19.08 -17.96 22.78
C GLY A 558 -17.90 -17.49 23.63
N THR A 559 -18.20 -16.96 24.83
CA THR A 559 -17.19 -16.44 25.78
C THR A 559 -17.32 -17.03 27.18
N SER A 560 -16.35 -16.72 28.05
CA SER A 560 -16.42 -16.98 29.49
C SER A 560 -17.66 -16.41 30.20
N ASP A 561 -18.25 -15.34 29.65
CA ASP A 561 -19.35 -14.61 30.28
C ASP A 561 -20.72 -14.99 29.66
N GLY A 562 -20.72 -15.78 28.59
CA GLY A 562 -21.91 -16.27 27.88
C GLY A 562 -21.78 -16.20 26.36
N GLU A 563 -22.88 -16.44 25.66
CA GLU A 563 -23.00 -16.30 24.21
C GLU A 563 -23.57 -14.92 23.85
N GLY A 564 -23.01 -14.29 22.81
CA GLY A 564 -23.56 -13.07 22.23
C GLY A 564 -23.74 -13.22 20.72
N ASN A 565 -24.83 -12.65 20.18
CA ASN A 565 -25.17 -12.78 18.78
C ASN A 565 -25.84 -11.54 18.17
N VAL A 566 -25.64 -11.37 16.86
CA VAL A 566 -26.23 -10.34 16.02
C VAL A 566 -27.02 -11.04 14.89
N TYR A 567 -28.28 -10.65 14.72
CA TYR A 567 -29.16 -11.15 13.66
C TYR A 567 -29.76 -9.96 12.92
N GLU A 568 -29.26 -9.61 11.73
CA GLU A 568 -29.76 -8.44 11.01
C GLU A 568 -29.73 -8.60 9.46
N GLY A 569 -30.25 -7.61 8.75
CA GLY A 569 -30.35 -7.55 7.29
C GLY A 569 -31.42 -8.48 6.71
N SER A 570 -31.30 -8.79 5.42
CA SER A 570 -32.16 -9.73 4.69
C SER A 570 -31.30 -10.54 3.72
N PRO A 571 -31.09 -11.86 3.96
CA PRO A 571 -30.26 -12.70 3.11
C PRO A 571 -30.75 -12.77 1.67
N THR A 572 -29.89 -12.37 0.73
CA THR A 572 -30.09 -12.50 -0.71
C THR A 572 -29.53 -13.81 -1.24
N THR A 573 -30.14 -14.35 -2.29
CA THR A 573 -29.63 -15.51 -3.05
C THR A 573 -28.92 -15.07 -4.32
N ASP A 574 -28.08 -15.95 -4.86
CA ASP A 574 -27.49 -15.89 -6.20
C ASP A 574 -26.64 -14.64 -6.52
N ARG A 575 -26.36 -13.77 -5.54
CA ARG A 575 -25.32 -12.74 -5.57
C ARG A 575 -24.22 -13.03 -4.53
N TRP A 576 -23.01 -12.60 -4.84
CA TRP A 576 -21.93 -12.49 -3.85
C TRP A 576 -22.24 -11.38 -2.84
N VAL A 577 -21.97 -11.66 -1.56
CA VAL A 577 -22.01 -10.69 -0.46
C VAL A 577 -20.80 -10.88 0.44
N HIS A 578 -20.18 -9.79 0.88
CA HIS A 578 -19.04 -9.87 1.80
C HIS A 578 -19.53 -9.83 3.24
N MET A 579 -19.44 -10.96 3.95
CA MET A 579 -19.87 -11.06 5.35
C MET A 579 -18.66 -10.96 6.28
N VAL A 580 -18.72 -10.03 7.23
CA VAL A 580 -17.66 -9.87 8.23
C VAL A 580 -18.24 -9.77 9.63
N GLY A 581 -17.79 -10.65 10.52
CA GLY A 581 -18.10 -10.62 11.94
C GLY A 581 -16.87 -10.23 12.75
N THR A 582 -16.96 -9.20 13.59
CA THR A 582 -15.88 -8.76 14.49
C THR A 582 -16.32 -8.88 15.95
N TYR A 583 -15.39 -9.16 16.86
CA TYR A 583 -15.56 -9.00 18.31
C TYR A 583 -14.29 -8.40 18.93
N ASP A 584 -14.45 -7.29 19.67
CA ASP A 584 -13.36 -6.47 20.23
C ASP A 584 -13.11 -6.70 21.74
N GLY A 585 -13.71 -7.74 22.33
CA GLY A 585 -13.70 -7.97 23.79
C GLY A 585 -14.83 -7.27 24.56
N SER A 586 -15.64 -6.43 23.88
CA SER A 586 -16.75 -5.68 24.46
C SER A 586 -18.04 -5.63 23.60
N MET A 587 -17.90 -5.86 22.28
CA MET A 587 -18.94 -5.63 21.30
C MET A 587 -18.77 -6.54 20.08
N LEU A 588 -19.80 -7.30 19.74
CA LEU A 588 -19.93 -7.90 18.41
C LEU A 588 -20.40 -6.85 17.41
N ARG A 589 -19.86 -6.89 16.20
CA ARG A 589 -20.40 -6.15 15.03
C ARG A 589 -20.48 -7.10 13.85
N LEU A 590 -21.54 -6.95 13.05
CA LEU A 590 -21.76 -7.68 11.81
C LEU A 590 -21.84 -6.67 10.67
N TYR A 591 -21.03 -6.90 9.65
CA TYR A 591 -20.96 -6.12 8.42
C TYR A 591 -21.40 -6.99 7.24
N VAL A 592 -22.11 -6.37 6.29
CA VAL A 592 -22.41 -6.94 4.98
C VAL A 592 -22.07 -5.90 3.92
N ASP A 593 -21.30 -6.29 2.92
CA ASP A 593 -20.82 -5.41 1.83
C ASP A 593 -20.17 -4.12 2.38
N GLY A 594 -19.26 -4.30 3.34
CA GLY A 594 -18.51 -3.23 4.02
C GLY A 594 -19.32 -2.36 5.00
N VAL A 595 -20.65 -2.50 5.05
CA VAL A 595 -21.54 -1.68 5.89
C VAL A 595 -21.88 -2.43 7.18
N GLN A 596 -21.69 -1.80 8.35
CA GLN A 596 -22.13 -2.37 9.62
C GLN A 596 -23.66 -2.42 9.67
N ILE A 597 -24.23 -3.63 9.62
CA ILE A 597 -25.69 -3.82 9.67
C ILE A 597 -26.22 -4.01 11.10
N GLY A 598 -25.39 -4.46 12.04
CA GLY A 598 -25.82 -4.65 13.43
C GLY A 598 -24.67 -4.84 14.42
N SER A 599 -24.99 -4.75 15.72
CA SER A 599 -24.05 -4.94 16.83
C SER A 599 -24.75 -5.39 18.11
N SER A 600 -24.04 -6.08 18.99
CA SER A 600 -24.53 -6.46 20.33
C SER A 600 -23.38 -6.41 21.34
N PRO A 601 -23.59 -5.90 22.56
CA PRO A 601 -22.59 -6.02 23.62
C PRO A 601 -22.39 -7.49 24.01
N LEU A 602 -21.14 -7.83 24.34
CA LEU A 602 -20.72 -9.09 24.96
C LEU A 602 -19.37 -8.82 25.64
N THR A 603 -19.09 -9.45 26.79
CA THR A 603 -17.79 -9.36 27.46
C THR A 603 -17.20 -10.75 27.64
N GLY A 604 -15.97 -10.82 28.13
CA GLY A 604 -15.30 -12.08 28.43
C GLY A 604 -14.43 -12.59 27.30
N ASN A 605 -13.59 -13.57 27.64
CA ASN A 605 -12.64 -14.15 26.70
C ASN A 605 -13.37 -15.18 25.82
N ILE A 606 -13.05 -15.19 24.54
CA ILE A 606 -13.50 -16.21 23.58
C ILE A 606 -13.05 -17.58 24.11
N LEU A 607 -13.98 -18.52 24.18
CA LEU A 607 -13.70 -19.89 24.59
C LEU A 607 -12.76 -20.58 23.59
N VAL A 608 -12.02 -21.62 24.01
CA VAL A 608 -11.06 -22.33 23.14
C VAL A 608 -11.30 -23.83 23.20
N ASP A 609 -11.29 -24.46 22.02
CA ASP A 609 -11.44 -25.89 21.83
C ASP A 609 -10.34 -26.42 20.86
N ASN A 610 -10.27 -27.73 20.63
CA ASN A 610 -9.42 -28.36 19.62
C ASN A 610 -10.21 -28.92 18.41
N ASN A 611 -11.54 -28.72 18.38
CA ASN A 611 -12.34 -28.90 17.17
C ASN A 611 -11.77 -28.05 16.00
N PRO A 612 -11.90 -28.51 14.74
CA PRO A 612 -11.45 -27.76 13.56
C PRO A 612 -12.31 -26.52 13.29
N VAL A 613 -11.77 -25.57 12.51
CA VAL A 613 -12.62 -24.58 11.83
C VAL A 613 -13.30 -25.30 10.66
N THR A 614 -14.59 -25.10 10.48
CA THR A 614 -15.37 -25.66 9.37
C THR A 614 -15.93 -24.53 8.50
N ILE A 615 -15.85 -24.72 7.18
CA ILE A 615 -16.29 -23.75 6.18
C ILE A 615 -17.38 -24.41 5.33
N GLY A 616 -18.58 -23.79 5.32
CA GLY A 616 -19.80 -24.29 4.67
C GLY A 616 -20.64 -25.25 5.52
N ALA A 617 -20.28 -25.47 6.78
CA ALA A 617 -20.96 -26.33 7.73
C ALA A 617 -20.75 -25.83 9.16
N ALA A 618 -21.65 -26.24 10.07
CA ALA A 618 -21.33 -26.45 11.48
C ALA A 618 -21.42 -27.95 11.74
N GLU A 619 -20.31 -28.57 12.10
CA GLU A 619 -20.27 -30.00 12.45
C GLU A 619 -20.94 -30.27 13.81
N ASN A 620 -21.12 -31.54 14.14
CA ASN A 620 -21.49 -31.94 15.49
C ASN A 620 -20.77 -33.23 15.86
N TYR A 621 -19.90 -33.18 16.87
CA TYR A 621 -19.02 -34.29 17.22
C TYR A 621 -19.66 -35.34 18.16
N GLY A 622 -20.87 -35.10 18.67
CA GLY A 622 -21.62 -36.05 19.50
C GLY A 622 -22.25 -37.22 18.72
N GLU A 623 -22.16 -38.43 19.29
CA GLU A 623 -22.69 -39.65 18.66
C GLU A 623 -24.17 -39.56 18.25
N GLY A 624 -24.48 -40.01 17.03
CA GLY A 624 -25.85 -40.22 16.56
C GLY A 624 -26.66 -38.97 16.18
N THR A 625 -26.08 -37.76 16.27
CA THR A 625 -26.81 -36.53 15.92
C THR A 625 -26.63 -36.17 14.44
N PRO A 626 -27.71 -35.90 13.68
CA PRO A 626 -27.59 -35.48 12.29
C PRO A 626 -26.99 -34.07 12.15
N LEU A 627 -26.26 -33.89 11.05
CA LEU A 627 -25.49 -32.70 10.70
C LEU A 627 -26.44 -31.54 10.29
N GLY A 628 -26.63 -30.56 11.18
CA GLY A 628 -27.77 -29.61 11.12
C GLY A 628 -27.66 -28.49 10.09
N ASP A 629 -26.52 -27.78 10.06
CA ASP A 629 -26.46 -26.40 9.55
C ASP A 629 -25.58 -26.25 8.30
N ARG A 630 -25.82 -27.11 7.30
CA ARG A 630 -25.05 -27.13 6.03
C ARG A 630 -25.43 -25.99 5.10
N PHE A 631 -24.47 -25.17 4.68
CA PHE A 631 -24.68 -24.15 3.66
C PHE A 631 -24.83 -24.78 2.27
N ASN A 632 -25.60 -24.11 1.40
CA ASN A 632 -25.75 -24.47 -0.01
C ASN A 632 -25.50 -23.21 -0.84
N GLY A 633 -24.33 -23.17 -1.47
CA GLY A 633 -23.80 -21.96 -2.05
C GLY A 633 -22.31 -22.07 -2.36
N LEU A 634 -21.74 -20.93 -2.73
CA LEU A 634 -20.31 -20.74 -2.90
C LEU A 634 -19.76 -19.91 -1.73
N ILE A 635 -18.56 -20.24 -1.28
CA ILE A 635 -17.82 -19.50 -0.25
C ILE A 635 -16.40 -19.25 -0.78
N ASP A 636 -15.93 -18.02 -0.63
CA ASP A 636 -14.69 -17.55 -1.22
C ASP A 636 -13.94 -16.67 -0.20
N GLU A 637 -12.62 -16.52 -0.40
CA GLU A 637 -11.80 -15.49 0.25
C GLU A 637 -11.88 -15.47 1.80
N VAL A 638 -11.98 -16.65 2.43
CA VAL A 638 -12.22 -16.76 3.87
C VAL A 638 -10.99 -16.33 4.65
N ARG A 639 -11.14 -15.32 5.50
CA ARG A 639 -10.08 -14.80 6.37
C ARG A 639 -10.50 -14.89 7.84
N ILE A 640 -9.54 -15.19 8.70
CA ILE A 640 -9.69 -15.11 10.15
C ILE A 640 -8.54 -14.31 10.74
N TYR A 641 -8.84 -13.38 11.64
CA TYR A 641 -7.89 -12.53 12.35
C TYR A 641 -8.06 -12.70 13.86
N ASN A 642 -6.97 -12.61 14.64
CA ASN A 642 -6.99 -12.61 16.12
C ASN A 642 -7.27 -11.24 16.75
N ARG A 643 -7.68 -10.25 15.94
CA ARG A 643 -8.09 -8.91 16.36
C ARG A 643 -9.40 -8.49 15.71
N ALA A 644 -10.11 -7.53 16.31
CA ALA A 644 -11.22 -6.86 15.64
C ALA A 644 -10.66 -5.90 14.58
N LEU A 645 -11.11 -6.03 13.33
CA LEU A 645 -10.85 -5.04 12.29
C LEU A 645 -11.76 -3.82 12.48
N SER A 646 -11.22 -2.63 12.22
CA SER A 646 -12.00 -1.40 12.15
C SER A 646 -12.92 -1.38 10.93
N ALA A 647 -13.93 -0.51 10.93
CA ALA A 647 -14.83 -0.36 9.78
C ALA A 647 -14.10 0.03 8.48
N THR A 648 -12.96 0.74 8.57
CA THR A 648 -12.12 1.07 7.42
C THR A 648 -11.43 -0.18 6.87
N GLU A 649 -10.82 -0.99 7.73
CA GLU A 649 -10.16 -2.23 7.32
C GLU A 649 -11.16 -3.25 6.77
N VAL A 650 -12.34 -3.37 7.39
CA VAL A 650 -13.46 -4.19 6.87
C VAL A 650 -13.90 -3.73 5.48
N LYS A 651 -13.95 -2.41 5.24
CA LYS A 651 -14.24 -1.87 3.90
C LYS A 651 -13.14 -2.22 2.91
N ASN A 652 -11.88 -2.20 3.35
CA ASN A 652 -10.68 -2.57 2.60
C ASN A 652 -10.43 -4.10 2.53
N LEU A 653 -11.40 -4.95 2.90
CA LEU A 653 -11.36 -6.40 2.62
C LEU A 653 -12.31 -6.84 1.49
N GLN A 654 -13.00 -5.89 0.86
CA GLN A 654 -13.83 -6.14 -0.32
C GLN A 654 -12.98 -6.18 -1.59
#